data_AF-A0A5B9VXP4-F1
#
_entry.id   AF-A0A5B9VXP4-F1
#
_cell.length_a   1.000
_cell.length_b   1.000
_cell.length_c   1.000
_cell.angle_alpha   90.00
_cell.angle_beta   90.00
_cell.angle_gamma   90.00
#
_symmetry.space_group_name_H-M   'P 1'
#
loop_
_entity.id
_entity.type
_entity.pdbx_description
1 polymer ?
#
loop_
_entity_poly.entity_id
_entity_poly.type
_entity_poly.pdbx_seq_one_letter_code
_entity_poly.pdbx_strand_id
1 'polypeptide(L)'
;MRPRIRTEAAILVAVAILPTSTTLGQATNDEPTARFAGLARPPRQADRWDAPATRIPPGVVAAARILFDQGFADPRGCEYRAVRLVRDTVAGLGGPQRVEAAVAAPEHAWVLPAEGPDAPRFAVAWNGLIYPIEALGVGADLEADVRALVDGARKDLREHRRGPHAFSGEAGWPFGAFGAMPHAASASRESLMPAKVVMLLRLGRADLAEALLEAGTGRAPAAAPQPSDDPLGYHALASAWAWAMLDRASGAHEKGDDALARADLRALTRLVPLVEAKCAELGLPRPVAAGNAAGPAPYLGFAAPASRLLADQERRAREPRRRPAKGVRVDDQPERIAALIRNLDQLTERDMGVYFVLGHASNGPESELAKEGEAAIPALLQCLEGDERLTRIILRDRRHDSRWLAPRGVEVVARATLQRILGTTEVGGRNDGLLSPDERASAASELRAFWEKTRGLDALGRELAVLADDGAGPDRWLEAARALVLPVGPVWETPRGRRPVRLPLRGEPLRSREAPSVSDLMARRIAGMDPGEANARDADEMILAYRANDMAELLARWDLPRALPVLRARVRRCIALDRARQPGMPFDGFAGWAGTLTSWRIRGGDPDAFADYAGWVRDLDPEVYQNFPSAALDPFWRDPENPRASEVLSSLFDRPGSPWMPILAPRGKYRIREIQSQLLVSPMLGFGVFRRRVIDALDDHAEVGSVECDEDGRIAVKLPDRTEFPSLREGVPDRPAPRSRMPVRKRDEVADMLKGVEGMPYFEHHWPEARKGRAIEEMKRLLGLYGDRYRPVVLDRRSYDPLSQYPHPPRAELSFPPLDHPASTEEASAGLAIFSLGRGAETRVWRMPAPAMPARWTSLAIPPDDPILLSLPAGKPVHPAQIEVLQGGWAWQAEEVRRGDRWERIYGFVGRHVVAAVPASEIDFPADEASASGFLRFTRDLEASLIPPGMADGRGATQRPVPAGAPLPLTVRLRNRRGIEATAPVELVRKGDGITFRDGTSIRLFRANEGRPRRSGSQGQDEPTREFEVVPWRRPGRHAPAEARVLSPTEVVEVLKVDLRELYDNLKPGRYRVELRLEDRQDREGKPAVAEGTFVIEAPASGPIRSTS
;
A
#
# COMPACT_ATOMS: atom_id res chain seq x y z
N MET A 1 50.42 -64.00 -35.23
CA MET A 1 51.88 -63.72 -35.16
C MET A 1 52.27 -63.31 -33.74
N ARG A 2 53.54 -63.47 -33.39
CA ARG A 2 54.25 -62.88 -32.21
C ARG A 2 55.08 -61.66 -32.72
N PRO A 3 55.71 -60.81 -31.86
CA PRO A 3 55.54 -60.57 -30.41
C PRO A 3 55.59 -59.07 -29.97
N ARG A 4 55.35 -58.79 -28.66
CA ARG A 4 55.87 -57.64 -27.84
C ARG A 4 55.36 -56.21 -28.21
N ILE A 5 55.25 -55.18 -27.34
CA ILE A 5 55.54 -54.83 -25.90
C ILE A 5 54.40 -53.83 -25.49
N ARG A 6 53.68 -53.87 -24.34
CA ARG A 6 53.99 -53.74 -22.88
C ARG A 6 54.35 -52.29 -22.43
N THR A 7 53.90 -51.72 -21.31
CA THR A 7 53.36 -52.20 -19.99
C THR A 7 52.24 -51.21 -19.54
N GLU A 8 51.08 -51.48 -18.91
CA GLU A 8 50.47 -52.54 -18.06
C GLU A 8 50.24 -52.18 -16.55
N ALA A 9 49.83 -50.94 -16.17
CA ALA A 9 49.44 -50.58 -14.77
C ALA A 9 48.51 -49.35 -14.64
N ALA A 10 48.06 -48.98 -13.42
CA ALA A 10 46.76 -49.38 -12.81
C ALA A 10 46.58 -48.91 -11.34
N ILE A 11 45.51 -48.16 -10.98
CA ILE A 11 44.83 -48.00 -9.65
C ILE A 11 43.59 -47.08 -9.87
N LEU A 12 42.34 -47.52 -9.73
CA LEU A 12 41.53 -47.97 -8.57
C LEU A 12 40.90 -46.82 -7.74
N VAL A 13 39.59 -46.64 -7.92
CA VAL A 13 38.67 -45.99 -6.97
C VAL A 13 37.49 -46.95 -6.74
N ALA A 14 37.29 -47.39 -5.50
CA ALA A 14 36.25 -48.35 -5.13
C ALA A 14 35.45 -47.86 -3.92
N VAL A 15 34.18 -48.26 -3.82
CA VAL A 15 33.25 -47.83 -2.76
C VAL A 15 32.82 -49.04 -1.92
N ALA A 16 33.46 -49.23 -0.75
CA ALA A 16 33.09 -50.22 0.27
C ALA A 16 33.88 -50.04 1.60
N ILE A 17 33.43 -50.48 2.79
CA ILE A 17 32.07 -50.39 3.38
C ILE A 17 32.16 -50.60 4.92
N LEU A 18 31.49 -49.74 5.72
CA LEU A 18 31.20 -49.93 7.17
C LEU A 18 32.43 -50.07 8.13
N PRO A 19 32.25 -50.18 9.47
CA PRO A 19 31.61 -49.15 10.31
C PRO A 19 32.33 -48.87 11.66
N THR A 20 32.16 -47.66 12.20
CA THR A 20 32.10 -47.44 13.67
C THR A 20 31.21 -46.26 14.00
N SER A 21 30.30 -46.43 14.96
CA SER A 21 29.41 -45.37 15.43
C SER A 21 30.12 -44.45 16.43
N THR A 22 29.97 -43.14 16.26
CA THR A 22 30.12 -42.19 17.37
C THR A 22 28.83 -41.39 17.49
N THR A 23 28.16 -41.54 18.63
CA THR A 23 26.86 -40.91 18.90
C THR A 23 27.03 -39.41 19.13
N LEU A 24 26.90 -38.62 18.06
CA LEU A 24 26.55 -37.20 18.20
C LEU A 24 25.13 -37.13 18.77
N GLY A 25 25.04 -36.77 20.05
CA GLY A 25 23.79 -36.67 20.78
C GLY A 25 22.83 -35.67 20.13
N GLN A 26 21.54 -35.90 20.33
CA GLN A 26 20.49 -34.99 19.87
C GLN A 26 20.65 -33.65 20.59
N ALA A 27 21.21 -32.65 19.92
CA ALA A 27 21.11 -31.26 20.36
C ALA A 27 19.62 -30.90 20.43
N THR A 28 19.15 -30.58 21.64
CA THR A 28 17.80 -30.09 21.87
C THR A 28 17.61 -28.74 21.16
N ASN A 29 16.35 -28.37 20.89
CA ASN A 29 16.01 -27.02 20.42
C ASN A 29 16.10 -26.02 21.59
N ASP A 30 17.31 -25.84 22.11
CA ASP A 30 17.65 -24.77 23.05
C ASP A 30 17.63 -23.45 22.27
N GLU A 31 16.68 -22.58 22.61
CA GLU A 31 16.50 -21.28 21.96
C GLU A 31 17.79 -20.43 22.11
N PRO A 32 18.38 -19.90 21.01
CA PRO A 32 19.67 -19.20 21.07
C PRO A 32 19.70 -18.03 22.07
N THR A 33 18.57 -17.32 22.23
CA THR A 33 18.45 -16.15 23.11
C THR A 33 18.17 -16.46 24.58
N ALA A 34 17.80 -17.69 24.94
CA ALA A 34 17.63 -18.08 26.34
C ALA A 34 18.94 -18.07 27.15
N ARG A 35 20.09 -17.92 26.47
CA ARG A 35 21.44 -17.97 27.05
C ARG A 35 21.92 -16.67 27.69
N PHE A 36 21.23 -15.55 27.48
CA PHE A 36 21.71 -14.21 27.87
C PHE A 36 21.04 -13.70 29.16
N ALA A 37 21.43 -14.24 30.31
CA ALA A 37 20.91 -13.82 31.63
C ALA A 37 21.29 -12.37 32.03
N GLY A 38 22.23 -11.76 31.31
CA GLY A 38 22.62 -10.35 31.39
C GLY A 38 23.53 -9.96 30.21
N LEU A 39 23.77 -8.67 30.03
CA LEU A 39 24.79 -8.17 29.09
C LEU A 39 26.15 -8.16 29.81
N ALA A 40 27.18 -8.72 29.16
CA ALA A 40 28.56 -8.67 29.67
C ALA A 40 29.08 -7.23 29.75
N ARG A 41 30.03 -6.95 30.66
CA ARG A 41 30.67 -5.64 30.81
C ARG A 41 31.98 -5.58 29.98
N PRO A 42 32.27 -4.50 29.24
CA PRO A 42 33.53 -4.40 28.50
C PRO A 42 34.72 -4.34 29.45
N PRO A 43 35.89 -4.94 29.10
CA PRO A 43 36.99 -5.14 30.05
C PRO A 43 37.51 -3.87 30.72
N ARG A 44 37.48 -2.75 29.99
CA ARG A 44 38.06 -1.46 30.44
C ARG A 44 37.00 -0.39 30.74
N GLN A 45 35.75 -0.80 30.97
CA GLN A 45 34.64 0.12 31.28
C GLN A 45 34.87 0.98 32.53
N ALA A 46 35.66 0.49 33.49
CA ALA A 46 36.01 1.21 34.73
C ALA A 46 37.38 1.91 34.66
N ASP A 47 38.15 1.72 33.58
CA ASP A 47 39.48 2.31 33.45
C ASP A 47 39.39 3.82 33.23
N ARG A 48 40.20 4.56 34.00
CA ARG A 48 40.45 5.99 33.77
C ARG A 48 40.75 6.28 32.29
N TRP A 49 40.28 7.44 31.82
CA TRP A 49 40.53 7.92 30.47
C TRP A 49 40.97 9.38 30.45
N ASP A 50 42.27 9.55 30.22
CA ASP A 50 42.87 10.80 29.80
C ASP A 50 42.77 10.89 28.27
N ALA A 51 42.15 11.96 27.77
CA ALA A 51 41.81 12.09 26.36
C ALA A 51 43.06 12.37 25.50
N PRO A 52 43.12 11.88 24.24
CA PRO A 52 44.20 12.21 23.32
C PRO A 52 44.21 13.72 23.02
N ALA A 53 45.37 14.26 22.66
CA ALA A 53 45.47 15.62 22.14
C ALA A 53 44.64 15.74 20.86
N THR A 54 43.72 16.72 20.80
CA THR A 54 42.74 16.86 19.72
C THR A 54 42.28 18.31 19.54
N ARG A 55 41.78 18.62 18.35
CA ARG A 55 41.10 19.87 17.98
C ARG A 55 39.58 19.82 18.20
N ILE A 56 39.03 18.70 18.65
CA ILE A 56 37.59 18.55 18.98
C ILE A 56 37.22 19.46 20.17
N PRO A 57 36.03 20.10 20.20
CA PRO A 57 35.67 21.02 21.27
C PRO A 57 35.75 20.40 22.67
N PRO A 58 36.26 21.12 23.69
CA PRO A 58 36.34 20.62 25.06
C PRO A 58 35.01 20.14 25.64
N GLY A 59 33.88 20.74 25.21
CA GLY A 59 32.52 20.31 25.58
C GLY A 59 32.21 18.87 25.14
N VAL A 60 32.55 18.51 23.90
CA VAL A 60 32.37 17.14 23.37
C VAL A 60 33.30 16.15 24.08
N VAL A 61 34.54 16.55 24.41
CA VAL A 61 35.48 15.70 25.17
C VAL A 61 35.00 15.48 26.61
N ALA A 62 34.41 16.49 27.25
CA ALA A 62 33.77 16.37 28.56
C ALA A 62 32.50 15.51 28.51
N ALA A 63 31.64 15.71 27.50
CA ALA A 63 30.46 14.88 27.27
C ALA A 63 30.82 13.40 27.08
N ALA A 64 31.86 13.11 26.29
CA ALA A 64 32.38 11.76 26.10
C ALA A 64 32.71 11.08 27.44
N ARG A 65 33.47 11.75 28.32
CA ARG A 65 33.81 11.23 29.67
C ARG A 65 32.56 10.83 30.44
N ILE A 66 31.62 11.76 30.59
CA ILE A 66 30.37 11.57 31.33
C ILE A 66 29.58 10.37 30.79
N LEU A 67 29.52 10.19 29.46
CA LEU A 67 28.79 9.07 28.84
C LEU A 67 29.39 7.71 29.18
N PHE A 68 30.72 7.55 29.11
CA PHE A 68 31.37 6.29 29.50
C PHE A 68 31.22 5.99 31.00
N ASP A 69 31.28 7.03 31.85
CA ASP A 69 31.07 6.91 33.30
C ASP A 69 29.61 6.54 33.63
N GLN A 70 28.65 7.02 32.84
CA GLN A 70 27.23 6.65 32.91
C GLN A 70 26.90 5.28 32.28
N GLY A 71 27.87 4.62 31.64
CA GLY A 71 27.76 3.24 31.14
C GLY A 71 27.69 3.06 29.62
N PHE A 72 27.98 4.10 28.82
CA PHE A 72 28.19 3.94 27.38
C PHE A 72 29.38 2.98 27.16
N ALA A 73 29.21 1.96 26.32
CA ALA A 73 30.13 0.83 26.30
C ALA A 73 31.53 1.18 25.78
N ASP A 74 32.55 0.87 26.58
CA ASP A 74 33.96 1.17 26.29
C ASP A 74 34.59 0.10 25.37
N PRO A 75 35.01 0.43 24.13
CA PRO A 75 35.60 -0.54 23.21
C PRO A 75 37.07 -0.88 23.50
N ARG A 76 37.74 -0.23 24.46
CA ARG A 76 39.16 -0.51 24.78
C ARG A 76 39.31 -1.92 25.36
N GLY A 77 40.25 -2.70 24.82
CA GLY A 77 40.51 -4.08 25.26
C GLY A 77 39.67 -5.16 24.56
N CYS A 78 38.88 -4.76 23.55
CA CYS A 78 38.10 -5.65 22.68
C CYS A 78 38.70 -5.71 21.27
N GLU A 79 38.53 -6.82 20.55
CA GLU A 79 39.08 -7.01 19.19
C GLU A 79 38.11 -6.52 18.10
N TYR A 80 38.56 -5.67 17.17
CA TYR A 80 37.70 -5.19 16.08
C TYR A 80 37.59 -6.23 14.97
N ARG A 81 36.37 -6.77 14.76
CA ARG A 81 36.11 -7.89 13.85
C ARG A 81 34.83 -7.72 13.06
N ALA A 82 34.80 -8.42 11.92
CA ALA A 82 33.56 -8.83 11.28
C ALA A 82 32.77 -9.76 12.21
N VAL A 83 31.48 -9.47 12.38
CA VAL A 83 30.53 -10.23 13.21
C VAL A 83 29.15 -10.25 12.57
N ARG A 84 28.36 -11.28 12.90
CA ARG A 84 26.90 -11.18 12.85
C ARG A 84 26.40 -10.94 14.27
N LEU A 85 25.98 -9.71 14.54
CA LEU A 85 25.30 -9.35 15.78
C LEU A 85 23.89 -9.97 15.77
N VAL A 86 23.40 -10.44 16.92
CA VAL A 86 21.96 -10.69 17.12
C VAL A 86 21.26 -9.33 16.99
N ARG A 87 20.61 -9.09 15.85
CA ARG A 87 19.97 -7.80 15.52
C ARG A 87 18.46 -7.93 15.42
N ASP A 88 17.76 -6.97 16.01
CA ASP A 88 16.32 -6.89 15.85
C ASP A 88 15.93 -6.21 14.55
N THR A 89 15.58 -7.01 13.55
CA THR A 89 14.77 -6.51 12.44
C THR A 89 13.36 -6.18 12.93
N VAL A 90 13.01 -4.89 12.93
CA VAL A 90 11.63 -4.40 12.88
C VAL A 90 11.30 -4.17 11.40
N ALA A 91 10.09 -4.54 10.96
CA ALA A 91 9.71 -4.48 9.56
C ALA A 91 9.37 -3.03 9.12
N GLY A 92 10.39 -2.28 8.71
CA GLY A 92 10.22 -0.99 8.03
C GLY A 92 9.54 -1.14 6.65
N LEU A 93 9.18 -0.01 6.02
CA LEU A 93 8.38 0.03 4.78
C LEU A 93 9.05 -0.49 3.49
N GLY A 94 10.16 -1.23 3.60
CA GLY A 94 10.66 -2.10 2.55
C GLY A 94 10.35 -3.56 2.90
N GLY A 95 9.62 -4.26 2.03
CA GLY A 95 9.28 -5.69 2.23
C GLY A 95 10.53 -6.58 2.46
N PRO A 96 10.35 -7.82 2.97
CA PRO A 96 11.39 -8.63 3.61
C PRO A 96 12.73 -8.66 2.86
N GLN A 97 12.70 -8.80 1.54
CA GLN A 97 13.85 -8.80 0.63
C GLN A 97 14.81 -7.59 0.79
N ARG A 98 14.33 -6.40 1.19
CA ARG A 98 15.18 -5.23 1.46
C ARG A 98 15.84 -5.26 2.84
N VAL A 99 15.22 -5.94 3.80
CA VAL A 99 15.70 -6.06 5.19
C VAL A 99 16.69 -7.22 5.31
N GLU A 100 16.40 -8.36 4.68
CA GLU A 100 17.29 -9.53 4.67
C GLU A 100 18.65 -9.21 4.02
N ALA A 101 18.66 -8.41 2.94
CA ALA A 101 19.90 -7.94 2.31
C ALA A 101 20.79 -7.12 3.26
N ALA A 102 20.21 -6.36 4.19
CA ALA A 102 20.92 -5.57 5.20
C ALA A 102 21.35 -6.39 6.44
N VAL A 103 20.75 -7.56 6.65
CA VAL A 103 21.14 -8.52 7.71
C VAL A 103 22.20 -9.52 7.22
N ALA A 104 22.27 -9.77 5.92
CA ALA A 104 23.21 -10.70 5.31
C ALA A 104 24.68 -10.22 5.35
N ALA A 105 24.91 -8.91 5.38
CA ALA A 105 26.25 -8.33 5.43
C ALA A 105 26.92 -8.56 6.79
N PRO A 106 28.20 -8.96 6.85
CA PRO A 106 28.97 -8.94 8.09
C PRO A 106 29.19 -7.49 8.53
N GLU A 107 28.97 -7.22 9.81
CA GLU A 107 29.12 -5.89 10.42
C GLU A 107 30.38 -5.82 11.27
N HIS A 108 30.96 -4.63 11.42
CA HIS A 108 32.26 -4.48 12.09
C HIS A 108 32.08 -3.87 13.49
N ALA A 109 32.51 -4.62 14.52
CA ALA A 109 32.27 -4.31 15.93
C ALA A 109 33.41 -4.80 16.84
N TRP A 110 33.43 -4.35 18.10
CA TRP A 110 34.48 -4.67 19.07
C TRP A 110 34.07 -5.86 19.95
N VAL A 111 34.63 -7.03 19.67
CA VAL A 111 34.34 -8.31 20.33
C VAL A 111 35.00 -8.36 21.71
N LEU A 112 34.21 -8.65 22.75
CA LEU A 112 34.70 -8.83 24.12
C LEU A 112 35.52 -10.14 24.21
N PRO A 113 36.57 -10.18 25.06
CA PRO A 113 37.27 -11.42 25.39
C PRO A 113 36.30 -12.52 25.86
N ALA A 114 36.53 -13.76 25.42
CA ALA A 114 35.66 -14.88 25.76
C ALA A 114 35.97 -15.41 27.16
N GLU A 115 34.95 -15.55 28.01
CA GLU A 115 35.05 -16.09 29.37
C GLU A 115 35.23 -17.63 29.40
N GLY A 116 35.13 -18.29 28.24
CA GLY A 116 35.38 -19.72 28.05
C GLY A 116 35.08 -20.16 26.61
N PRO A 117 35.31 -21.44 26.25
CA PRO A 117 35.01 -21.96 24.91
C PRO A 117 33.53 -21.84 24.54
N ASP A 118 32.66 -22.23 25.48
CA ASP A 118 31.20 -22.32 25.32
C ASP A 118 30.44 -21.08 25.82
N ALA A 119 31.16 -20.05 26.29
CA ALA A 119 30.56 -18.85 26.85
C ALA A 119 29.85 -17.99 25.78
N PRO A 120 28.70 -17.35 26.11
CA PRO A 120 28.03 -16.42 25.20
C PRO A 120 28.97 -15.26 24.85
N ARG A 121 29.19 -15.02 23.54
CA ARG A 121 30.07 -13.95 23.05
C ARG A 121 29.29 -12.67 22.78
N PHE A 122 29.89 -11.54 23.11
CA PHE A 122 29.30 -10.21 22.97
C PHE A 122 30.25 -9.27 22.22
N ALA A 123 29.69 -8.23 21.58
CA ALA A 123 30.44 -7.11 21.02
C ALA A 123 29.84 -5.76 21.43
N VAL A 124 30.69 -4.75 21.56
CA VAL A 124 30.29 -3.34 21.54
C VAL A 124 30.06 -2.92 20.09
N ALA A 125 28.90 -2.34 19.78
CA ALA A 125 28.58 -1.80 18.47
C ALA A 125 28.72 -0.26 18.43
N TRP A 126 28.65 0.31 17.23
CA TRP A 126 28.88 1.75 16.96
C TRP A 126 27.89 2.74 17.61
N ASN A 127 26.83 2.27 18.25
CA ASN A 127 25.91 3.07 19.05
C ASN A 127 26.19 3.04 20.56
N GLY A 128 27.29 2.41 21.00
CA GLY A 128 27.65 2.27 22.41
C GLY A 128 26.81 1.25 23.19
N LEU A 129 26.08 0.38 22.48
CA LEU A 129 25.35 -0.74 23.08
C LEU A 129 26.12 -2.06 22.89
N ILE A 130 25.85 -2.99 23.80
CA ILE A 130 26.45 -4.33 23.82
C ILE A 130 25.45 -5.32 23.24
N TYR A 131 25.86 -6.08 22.24
CA TYR A 131 25.04 -7.05 21.51
C TYR A 131 25.63 -8.46 21.66
N PRO A 132 24.81 -9.51 21.78
CA PRO A 132 25.28 -10.88 21.60
C PRO A 132 25.65 -11.15 20.13
N ILE A 133 26.58 -12.09 19.90
CA ILE A 133 27.10 -12.45 18.58
C ILE A 133 26.56 -13.81 18.15
N GLU A 134 26.01 -13.91 16.94
CA GLU A 134 25.62 -15.18 16.31
C GLU A 134 26.79 -15.86 15.60
N ALA A 135 27.63 -15.08 14.92
CA ALA A 135 28.77 -15.58 14.15
C ALA A 135 29.97 -14.63 14.24
N LEU A 136 31.16 -15.20 14.36
CA LEU A 136 32.44 -14.48 14.45
C LEU A 136 33.19 -14.61 13.12
N GLY A 137 33.54 -13.49 12.50
CA GLY A 137 34.35 -13.41 11.29
C GLY A 137 35.82 -13.09 11.57
N VAL A 138 36.51 -12.64 10.52
CA VAL A 138 37.92 -12.21 10.55
C VAL A 138 38.11 -10.84 11.22
N GLY A 139 39.37 -10.45 11.47
CA GLY A 139 39.74 -9.09 11.86
C GLY A 139 39.27 -8.06 10.83
N ALA A 140 38.84 -6.89 11.30
CA ALA A 140 38.37 -5.78 10.46
C ALA A 140 39.31 -4.57 10.58
N ASP A 141 39.32 -3.72 9.55
CA ASP A 141 40.12 -2.49 9.53
C ASP A 141 39.26 -1.27 9.90
N LEU A 142 39.41 -0.82 11.15
CA LEU A 142 38.73 0.35 11.72
C LEU A 142 39.06 1.64 10.96
N GLU A 143 40.27 1.75 10.41
CA GLU A 143 40.72 2.97 9.73
C GLU A 143 40.20 3.03 8.30
N ALA A 144 40.19 1.90 7.58
CA ALA A 144 39.52 1.80 6.29
C ALA A 144 38.02 2.10 6.40
N ASP A 145 37.33 1.55 7.41
CA ASP A 145 35.91 1.80 7.66
C ASP A 145 35.60 3.29 7.87
N VAL A 146 36.35 3.96 8.75
CA VAL A 146 36.09 5.37 9.06
C VAL A 146 36.48 6.30 7.91
N ARG A 147 37.56 6.00 7.18
CA ARG A 147 37.93 6.76 5.96
C ARG A 147 36.84 6.65 4.88
N ALA A 148 36.33 5.45 4.63
CA ALA A 148 35.22 5.24 3.69
C ALA A 148 33.96 6.03 4.09
N LEU A 149 33.62 6.07 5.38
CA LEU A 149 32.50 6.84 5.92
C LEU A 149 32.71 8.36 5.76
N VAL A 150 33.94 8.86 6.02
CA VAL A 150 34.34 10.26 5.82
C VAL A 150 34.23 10.68 4.35
N ASP A 151 34.71 9.85 3.42
CA ASP A 151 34.69 10.17 1.99
C ASP A 151 33.27 10.12 1.40
N GLY A 152 32.42 9.22 1.89
CA GLY A 152 30.98 9.21 1.61
C GLY A 152 30.29 10.49 2.05
N ALA A 153 30.44 10.88 3.33
CA ALA A 153 29.84 12.11 3.87
C ALA A 153 30.31 13.37 3.12
N ARG A 154 31.61 13.47 2.83
CA ARG A 154 32.17 14.56 2.00
C ARG A 154 31.65 14.55 0.57
N LYS A 155 31.29 13.38 0.00
CA LYS A 155 30.67 13.29 -1.33
C LYS A 155 29.25 13.83 -1.32
N ASP A 156 28.41 13.40 -0.37
CA ASP A 156 27.01 13.84 -0.28
C ASP A 156 26.91 15.37 -0.09
N LEU A 157 27.78 15.95 0.76
CA LEU A 157 27.90 17.40 0.94
C LEU A 157 28.23 18.15 -0.38
N ARG A 158 29.15 17.63 -1.20
CA ARG A 158 29.54 18.25 -2.48
C ARG A 158 28.43 18.16 -3.53
N GLU A 159 27.73 17.02 -3.59
CA GLU A 159 26.65 16.79 -4.56
C GLU A 159 25.36 17.59 -4.24
N HIS A 160 25.35 18.43 -3.19
CA HIS A 160 24.19 19.17 -2.68
C HIS A 160 22.99 18.27 -2.36
N ARG A 161 23.23 16.96 -2.21
CA ARG A 161 22.24 15.99 -1.80
C ARG A 161 21.97 16.20 -0.32
N ARG A 162 20.77 16.67 0.01
CA ARG A 162 20.22 16.64 1.38
C ARG A 162 19.93 15.19 1.77
N GLY A 163 20.99 14.39 1.90
CA GLY A 163 20.92 13.06 2.47
C GLY A 163 20.52 13.14 3.95
N PRO A 164 19.84 12.13 4.51
CA PRO A 164 19.31 12.14 5.87
C PRO A 164 20.40 11.98 6.97
N HIS A 165 21.62 12.45 6.71
CA HIS A 165 22.84 12.06 7.42
C HIS A 165 23.82 13.22 7.74
N ALA A 166 23.53 14.47 7.33
CA ALA A 166 24.33 15.62 7.77
C ALA A 166 24.09 15.92 9.27
N PHE A 167 25.10 16.39 10.01
CA PHE A 167 24.94 16.83 11.40
C PHE A 167 24.32 18.24 11.54
N SER A 168 23.98 18.89 10.41
CA SER A 168 23.42 20.24 10.35
C SER A 168 21.89 20.23 10.26
N GLY A 169 21.20 20.60 11.34
CA GLY A 169 19.75 20.81 11.31
C GLY A 169 19.36 22.19 10.76
N GLU A 170 18.74 22.24 9.57
CA GLU A 170 18.03 23.44 9.10
C GLU A 170 16.61 23.53 9.72
N ALA A 171 16.56 23.73 11.03
CA ALA A 171 15.38 24.21 11.74
C ALA A 171 15.82 24.88 13.05
N GLY A 172 15.24 26.03 13.40
CA GLY A 172 15.66 26.86 14.55
C GLY A 172 15.27 26.32 15.93
N TRP A 173 15.57 25.04 16.22
CA TRP A 173 15.24 24.36 17.47
C TRP A 173 16.47 23.58 18.00
N PRO A 174 17.19 24.08 19.03
CA PRO A 174 18.50 23.55 19.42
C PRO A 174 18.54 22.13 20.05
N PHE A 175 17.43 21.40 20.10
CA PHE A 175 17.30 20.14 20.87
C PHE A 175 16.80 18.93 20.05
N GLY A 176 16.73 19.04 18.72
CA GLY A 176 16.11 18.01 17.86
C GLY A 176 16.96 17.45 16.70
N ALA A 177 18.18 17.94 16.46
CA ALA A 177 18.88 17.83 15.17
C ALA A 177 19.42 16.43 14.76
N PHE A 178 19.00 15.34 15.40
CA PHE A 178 19.28 13.97 14.94
C PHE A 178 17.98 13.15 14.91
N GLY A 179 17.59 12.71 13.71
CA GLY A 179 16.40 11.88 13.48
C GLY A 179 16.41 10.55 14.25
N ALA A 180 15.28 9.86 14.26
CA ALA A 180 15.02 8.73 15.14
C ALA A 180 15.61 7.40 14.65
N MET A 181 16.88 7.41 14.20
CA MET A 181 17.52 6.31 13.45
C MET A 181 17.20 4.90 14.01
N PRO A 182 16.81 3.93 13.16
CA PRO A 182 16.61 2.54 13.58
C PRO A 182 17.87 1.98 14.24
N HIS A 183 17.74 1.19 15.30
CA HIS A 183 18.90 0.68 16.02
C HIS A 183 19.83 -0.21 15.17
N ALA A 184 19.31 -0.85 14.11
CA ALA A 184 20.12 -1.60 13.14
C ALA A 184 21.07 -0.68 12.34
N ALA A 185 20.62 0.52 12.00
CA ALA A 185 21.45 1.54 11.35
C ALA A 185 22.41 2.19 12.36
N SER A 186 21.93 2.55 13.57
CA SER A 186 22.82 3.15 14.58
C SER A 186 23.94 2.20 15.04
N ALA A 187 23.70 0.89 15.03
CA ALA A 187 24.72 -0.14 15.28
C ALA A 187 25.67 -0.41 14.10
N SER A 188 25.44 0.18 12.92
CA SER A 188 26.19 -0.13 11.69
C SER A 188 27.49 0.65 11.56
N ARG A 189 28.51 0.04 10.94
CA ARG A 189 29.73 0.76 10.52
C ARG A 189 29.44 1.85 9.48
N GLU A 190 28.37 1.74 8.70
CA GLU A 190 28.10 2.57 7.51
C GLU A 190 27.30 3.85 7.78
N SER A 191 26.55 3.95 8.89
CA SER A 191 25.74 5.16 9.19
C SER A 191 26.54 6.26 9.89
N LEU A 192 26.45 7.51 9.43
CA LEU A 192 27.15 8.62 10.06
C LEU A 192 26.44 9.04 11.36
N MET A 193 27.14 8.94 12.50
CA MET A 193 26.54 9.13 13.84
C MET A 193 27.49 9.83 14.84
N PRO A 194 26.98 10.77 15.67
CA PRO A 194 27.72 11.41 16.77
C PRO A 194 28.48 10.45 17.70
N ALA A 195 27.87 9.31 18.03
CA ALA A 195 28.43 8.28 18.89
C ALA A 195 29.82 7.78 18.42
N LYS A 196 30.07 7.78 17.10
CA LYS A 196 31.34 7.33 16.52
C LYS A 196 32.51 8.25 16.89
N VAL A 197 32.27 9.56 16.99
CA VAL A 197 33.30 10.56 17.34
C VAL A 197 33.80 10.30 18.77
N VAL A 198 32.90 10.05 19.72
CA VAL A 198 33.28 9.78 21.13
C VAL A 198 33.91 8.39 21.31
N MET A 199 33.52 7.39 20.51
CA MET A 199 34.19 6.08 20.49
C MET A 199 35.62 6.16 19.94
N LEU A 200 35.85 6.89 18.85
CA LEU A 200 37.19 7.07 18.27
C LEU A 200 38.12 7.86 19.22
N LEU A 201 37.61 8.89 19.90
CA LEU A 201 38.31 9.57 20.99
C LEU A 201 38.69 8.60 22.13
N ARG A 202 37.77 7.74 22.58
CA ARG A 202 38.04 6.75 23.63
C ARG A 202 39.11 5.74 23.23
N LEU A 203 39.18 5.39 21.94
CA LEU A 203 40.21 4.53 21.34
C LEU A 203 41.55 5.26 21.08
N GLY A 204 41.64 6.57 21.35
CA GLY A 204 42.84 7.38 21.10
C GLY A 204 43.00 7.87 19.65
N ARG A 205 42.07 7.55 18.75
CA ARG A 205 42.07 7.97 17.33
C ARG A 205 41.45 9.36 17.16
N ALA A 206 42.11 10.36 17.75
CA ALA A 206 41.74 11.78 17.60
C ALA A 206 41.72 12.22 16.13
N ASP A 207 42.65 11.70 15.33
CA ASP A 207 42.77 11.94 13.89
C ASP A 207 41.52 11.51 13.11
N LEU A 208 41.01 10.29 13.38
CA LEU A 208 39.79 9.78 12.76
C LEU A 208 38.53 10.47 13.32
N ALA A 209 38.52 10.78 14.61
CA ALA A 209 37.42 11.50 15.24
C ALA A 209 37.25 12.92 14.66
N GLU A 210 38.36 13.63 14.43
CA GLU A 210 38.37 14.96 13.82
C GLU A 210 37.94 14.94 12.36
N ALA A 211 38.44 13.98 11.56
CA ALA A 211 38.04 13.82 10.17
C ALA A 211 36.53 13.52 10.04
N LEU A 212 35.98 12.70 10.95
CA LEU A 212 34.55 12.36 10.97
C LEU A 212 33.67 13.54 11.45
N LEU A 213 34.16 14.31 12.43
CA LEU A 213 33.50 15.55 12.89
C LEU A 213 33.42 16.59 11.77
N GLU A 214 34.53 16.82 11.07
CA GLU A 214 34.61 17.77 9.96
C GLU A 214 33.69 17.34 8.80
N ALA A 215 33.75 16.06 8.42
CA ALA A 215 32.94 15.50 7.33
C ALA A 215 31.43 15.50 7.62
N GLY A 216 31.01 15.41 8.88
CA GLY A 216 29.59 15.44 9.26
C GLY A 216 29.02 16.82 9.53
N THR A 217 29.83 17.77 10.01
CA THR A 217 29.37 19.16 10.31
C THR A 217 29.60 20.14 9.16
N GLY A 218 30.52 19.84 8.23
CA GLY A 218 31.01 20.81 7.25
C GLY A 218 31.85 21.94 7.86
N ARG A 219 32.29 21.80 9.12
CA ARG A 219 33.07 22.82 9.87
C ARG A 219 34.37 22.24 10.40
N ALA A 220 35.41 23.07 10.50
CA ALA A 220 36.64 22.68 11.17
C ALA A 220 36.37 22.41 12.68
N PRO A 221 36.99 21.37 13.29
CA PRO A 221 36.73 20.98 14.68
C PRO A 221 36.78 22.11 15.73
N ALA A 222 37.63 23.12 15.54
CA ALA A 222 37.82 24.21 16.49
C ALA A 222 36.79 25.36 16.39
N ALA A 223 35.77 25.25 15.53
CA ALA A 223 34.87 26.37 15.17
C ALA A 223 33.52 26.40 15.93
N ALA A 224 33.44 25.79 17.11
CA ALA A 224 32.22 25.77 17.94
C ALA A 224 32.08 27.05 18.79
N PRO A 225 30.91 27.72 18.81
CA PRO A 225 30.56 28.77 19.79
C PRO A 225 30.33 28.23 21.22
N GLN A 226 29.59 28.99 22.03
CA GLN A 226 29.24 28.67 23.42
C GLN A 226 28.69 27.24 23.60
N PRO A 227 28.83 26.61 24.78
CA PRO A 227 28.35 25.24 25.05
C PRO A 227 26.84 25.00 24.83
N SER A 228 26.02 26.04 24.75
CA SER A 228 24.60 25.99 24.38
C SER A 228 24.36 25.71 22.89
N ASP A 229 25.35 25.99 22.05
CA ASP A 229 25.22 26.08 20.59
C ASP A 229 25.95 24.91 19.88
N ASP A 230 26.53 23.98 20.65
CA ASP A 230 27.28 22.83 20.15
C ASP A 230 26.32 21.69 19.74
N PRO A 231 26.20 21.34 18.44
CA PRO A 231 25.31 20.27 17.97
C PRO A 231 25.72 18.87 18.47
N LEU A 232 26.89 18.73 19.09
CA LEU A 232 27.38 17.49 19.71
C LEU A 232 27.51 17.61 21.24
N GLY A 233 26.84 18.59 21.84
CA GLY A 233 26.73 18.72 23.29
C GLY A 233 26.15 17.48 23.97
N TYR A 234 26.39 17.38 25.29
CA TYR A 234 26.05 16.19 26.09
C TYR A 234 24.61 15.69 25.91
N HIS A 235 23.62 16.59 25.87
CA HIS A 235 22.21 16.23 25.66
C HIS A 235 22.00 15.47 24.34
N ALA A 236 22.55 15.95 23.23
CA ALA A 236 22.34 15.34 21.91
C ALA A 236 22.92 13.91 21.83
N LEU A 237 24.13 13.72 22.36
CA LEU A 237 24.78 12.41 22.47
C LEU A 237 24.00 11.46 23.40
N ALA A 238 23.65 11.92 24.61
CA ALA A 238 22.89 11.13 25.59
C ALA A 238 21.51 10.74 25.06
N SER A 239 20.81 11.66 24.39
CA SER A 239 19.52 11.38 23.74
C SER A 239 19.64 10.38 22.60
N ALA A 240 20.68 10.43 21.77
CA ALA A 240 20.90 9.45 20.70
C ALA A 240 21.15 8.04 21.26
N TRP A 241 21.94 7.93 22.33
CA TRP A 241 22.21 6.67 23.02
C TRP A 241 20.97 6.11 23.73
N ALA A 242 20.22 6.96 24.43
CA ALA A 242 18.95 6.59 25.07
C ALA A 242 17.87 6.15 24.06
N TRP A 243 17.82 6.77 22.87
CA TRP A 243 16.94 6.33 21.79
C TRP A 243 17.32 4.93 21.27
N ALA A 244 18.61 4.65 21.09
CA ALA A 244 19.08 3.34 20.66
C ALA A 244 18.72 2.23 21.66
N MET A 245 18.75 2.51 22.98
CA MET A 245 18.23 1.58 24.00
C MET A 245 16.72 1.35 23.83
N LEU A 246 15.94 2.41 23.66
CA LEU A 246 14.47 2.31 23.59
C LEU A 246 13.99 1.56 22.34
N ASP A 247 14.56 1.85 21.16
CA ASP A 247 14.18 1.18 19.92
C ASP A 247 14.55 -0.31 19.92
N ARG A 248 15.73 -0.67 20.47
CA ARG A 248 16.13 -2.08 20.67
C ARG A 248 15.25 -2.80 21.69
N ALA A 249 15.00 -2.18 22.86
CA ALA A 249 14.10 -2.74 23.86
C ALA A 249 12.68 -2.97 23.32
N SER A 250 12.21 -2.08 22.43
CA SER A 250 10.92 -2.19 21.77
C SER A 250 10.88 -3.34 20.76
N GLY A 251 11.91 -3.48 19.92
CA GLY A 251 12.04 -4.62 18.98
C GLY A 251 12.13 -5.98 19.68
N ALA A 252 12.88 -6.04 20.79
CA ALA A 252 12.96 -7.23 21.64
C ALA A 252 11.60 -7.56 22.29
N HIS A 253 10.89 -6.54 22.79
CA HIS A 253 9.55 -6.71 23.37
C HIS A 253 8.53 -7.22 22.35
N GLU A 254 8.50 -6.68 21.12
CA GLU A 254 7.58 -7.12 20.05
C GLU A 254 7.73 -8.60 19.71
N LYS A 255 8.95 -9.14 19.79
CA LYS A 255 9.26 -10.54 19.44
C LYS A 255 9.16 -11.53 20.59
N GLY A 256 9.12 -11.04 21.83
CA GLY A 256 9.15 -11.91 23.02
C GLY A 256 10.54 -12.19 23.58
N ASP A 257 11.57 -11.43 23.23
CA ASP A 257 12.83 -11.44 23.98
C ASP A 257 12.70 -10.54 25.23
N ASP A 258 11.99 -11.10 26.20
CA ASP A 258 11.70 -10.50 27.50
C ASP A 258 12.98 -10.35 28.36
N ALA A 259 14.07 -11.03 27.99
CA ALA A 259 15.37 -10.89 28.67
C ALA A 259 16.11 -9.65 28.19
N LEU A 260 16.28 -9.49 26.87
CA LEU A 260 16.94 -8.32 26.25
C LEU A 260 16.14 -7.04 26.51
N ALA A 261 14.83 -7.06 26.28
CA ALA A 261 13.96 -5.91 26.53
C ALA A 261 14.08 -5.40 27.98
N ARG A 262 13.99 -6.30 28.96
CA ARG A 262 14.15 -5.98 30.39
C ARG A 262 15.54 -5.46 30.73
N ALA A 263 16.60 -5.96 30.08
CA ALA A 263 17.97 -5.50 30.32
C ALA A 263 18.16 -4.04 29.88
N ASP A 264 17.73 -3.70 28.66
CA ASP A 264 17.83 -2.35 28.11
C ASP A 264 16.90 -1.36 28.83
N LEU A 265 15.67 -1.75 29.16
CA LEU A 265 14.75 -0.90 29.93
C LEU A 265 15.29 -0.59 31.33
N ARG A 266 15.91 -1.57 32.01
CA ARG A 266 16.60 -1.33 33.28
C ARG A 266 17.81 -0.40 33.14
N ALA A 267 18.50 -0.39 31.99
CA ALA A 267 19.57 0.57 31.73
C ALA A 267 19.00 1.98 31.49
N LEU A 268 17.99 2.10 30.62
CA LEU A 268 17.35 3.36 30.26
C LEU A 268 16.68 4.04 31.47
N THR A 269 15.93 3.31 32.30
CA THR A 269 15.30 3.86 33.52
C THR A 269 16.34 4.33 34.55
N ARG A 270 17.56 3.78 34.57
CA ARG A 270 18.68 4.34 35.37
C ARG A 270 19.34 5.55 34.71
N LEU A 271 19.41 5.58 33.37
CA LEU A 271 20.04 6.65 32.61
C LEU A 271 19.23 7.96 32.65
N VAL A 272 17.90 7.88 32.53
CA VAL A 272 17.01 9.06 32.49
C VAL A 272 17.28 10.08 33.61
N PRO A 273 17.29 9.73 34.92
CA PRO A 273 17.56 10.70 35.97
C PRO A 273 19.00 11.25 35.95
N LEU A 274 19.98 10.49 35.46
CA LEU A 274 21.36 10.95 35.30
C LEU A 274 21.49 12.00 34.19
N VAL A 275 20.74 11.83 33.09
CA VAL A 275 20.69 12.80 31.99
C VAL A 275 19.92 14.06 32.41
N GLU A 276 18.77 13.93 33.08
CA GLU A 276 18.03 15.08 33.63
C GLU A 276 18.91 15.93 34.57
N ALA A 277 19.58 15.28 35.53
CA ALA A 277 20.46 15.96 36.48
C ALA A 277 21.64 16.65 35.79
N LYS A 278 22.32 15.95 34.86
CA LYS A 278 23.49 16.52 34.17
C LYS A 278 23.12 17.65 33.21
N CYS A 279 21.98 17.56 32.49
CA CYS A 279 21.53 18.65 31.63
C CYS A 279 21.12 19.89 32.43
N ALA A 280 20.54 19.71 33.63
CA ALA A 280 20.27 20.80 34.56
C ALA A 280 21.55 21.42 35.14
N GLU A 281 22.55 20.60 35.53
CA GLU A 281 23.86 21.08 36.00
C GLU A 281 24.60 21.89 34.93
N LEU A 282 24.48 21.48 33.66
CA LEU A 282 25.05 22.19 32.51
C LEU A 282 24.24 23.43 32.08
N GLY A 283 23.14 23.77 32.78
CA GLY A 283 22.33 24.95 32.49
C GLY A 283 21.62 24.94 31.13
N LEU A 284 21.38 23.75 30.57
CA LEU A 284 20.79 23.64 29.23
C LEU A 284 19.32 24.11 29.21
N PRO A 285 18.86 24.77 28.13
CA PRO A 285 17.43 25.02 27.94
C PRO A 285 16.63 23.71 27.86
N ARG A 286 15.48 23.66 28.54
CA ARG A 286 14.55 22.52 28.45
C ARG A 286 13.76 22.54 27.13
N PRO A 287 13.40 21.38 26.55
CA PRO A 287 12.50 21.32 25.41
C PRO A 287 11.12 21.90 25.74
N VAL A 288 10.53 22.59 24.76
CA VAL A 288 9.12 23.02 24.82
C VAL A 288 8.23 21.81 24.53
N ALA A 289 7.14 21.64 25.29
CA ALA A 289 6.18 20.58 25.04
C ALA A 289 5.44 20.79 23.70
N ALA A 290 5.17 19.71 22.96
CA ALA A 290 4.38 19.78 21.75
C ALA A 290 2.87 19.81 22.10
N GLY A 291 2.18 20.89 21.73
CA GLY A 291 0.76 21.11 22.02
C GLY A 291 0.51 21.97 23.27
N ASN A 292 -0.75 22.08 23.68
CA ASN A 292 -1.22 23.05 24.70
C ASN A 292 -0.83 22.73 26.15
N ALA A 293 0.22 21.93 26.38
CA ALA A 293 0.70 21.57 27.71
C ALA A 293 1.58 22.69 28.30
N ALA A 294 1.04 23.43 29.27
CA ALA A 294 1.73 24.54 29.91
C ALA A 294 2.83 24.06 30.90
N GLY A 295 4.01 23.69 30.39
CA GLY A 295 5.17 23.37 31.20
C GLY A 295 6.43 22.99 30.41
N PRO A 296 7.63 23.09 31.01
CA PRO A 296 8.88 22.71 30.36
C PRO A 296 9.07 21.17 30.39
N ALA A 297 9.27 20.55 29.23
CA ALA A 297 9.30 19.10 29.11
C ALA A 297 10.60 18.47 29.69
N PRO A 298 10.62 17.15 29.95
CA PRO A 298 11.86 16.41 30.22
C PRO A 298 12.79 16.40 29.00
N TYR A 299 14.10 16.43 29.24
CA TYR A 299 15.13 16.34 28.20
C TYR A 299 15.07 15.03 27.40
N LEU A 300 14.60 13.96 28.02
CA LEU A 300 14.35 12.66 27.39
C LEU A 300 12.85 12.31 27.36
N GLY A 301 11.98 13.27 26.99
CA GLY A 301 10.52 13.06 26.97
C GLY A 301 10.05 11.81 26.20
N PHE A 302 10.77 11.41 25.15
CA PHE A 302 10.50 10.17 24.40
C PHE A 302 10.68 8.87 25.22
N ALA A 303 11.41 8.91 26.33
CA ALA A 303 11.66 7.76 27.19
C ALA A 303 10.53 7.49 28.20
N ALA A 304 9.48 8.31 28.24
CA ALA A 304 8.33 8.14 29.15
C ALA A 304 7.69 6.72 29.13
N PRO A 305 7.58 5.99 27.99
CA PRO A 305 7.05 4.63 27.98
C PRO A 305 7.92 3.59 28.72
N ALA A 306 9.21 3.88 28.94
CA ALA A 306 10.18 2.89 29.40
C ALA A 306 9.81 2.26 30.75
N SER A 307 9.27 3.06 31.70
CA SER A 307 8.89 2.55 33.02
C SER A 307 7.68 1.59 32.97
N ARG A 308 6.69 1.83 32.10
CA ARG A 308 5.54 0.92 31.94
C ARG A 308 5.92 -0.34 31.18
N LEU A 309 6.77 -0.22 30.15
CA LEU A 309 7.38 -1.36 29.47
C LEU A 309 8.23 -2.21 30.43
N LEU A 310 8.99 -1.57 31.33
CA LEU A 310 9.79 -2.28 32.33
C LEU A 310 8.91 -3.07 33.31
N ALA A 311 7.85 -2.47 33.83
CA ALA A 311 6.92 -3.15 34.74
C ALA A 311 6.27 -4.38 34.08
N ASP A 312 5.81 -4.27 32.84
CA ASP A 312 5.25 -5.40 32.09
C ASP A 312 6.29 -6.48 31.77
N GLN A 313 7.54 -6.10 31.48
CA GLN A 313 8.64 -7.05 31.29
C GLN A 313 9.08 -7.75 32.59
N GLU A 314 9.02 -7.06 33.73
CA GLU A 314 9.25 -7.68 35.03
C GLU A 314 8.09 -8.57 35.50
N ARG A 315 6.87 -8.32 35.05
CA ARG A 315 5.74 -9.25 35.15
C ARG A 315 6.01 -10.51 34.31
N ARG A 316 6.26 -10.37 33.00
CA ARG A 316 6.53 -11.50 32.08
C ARG A 316 7.65 -12.40 32.59
N ALA A 317 8.73 -11.82 33.11
CA ALA A 317 9.86 -12.57 33.67
C ALA A 317 9.56 -13.35 34.97
N ARG A 318 8.37 -13.18 35.58
CA ARG A 318 7.86 -13.98 36.71
C ARG A 318 6.83 -15.03 36.27
N GLU A 319 6.33 -14.94 35.04
CA GLU A 319 5.31 -15.85 34.50
C GLU A 319 5.96 -17.02 33.75
N PRO A 320 5.39 -18.25 33.79
CA PRO A 320 5.82 -19.34 32.92
C PRO A 320 5.66 -18.95 31.43
N ARG A 321 6.70 -19.16 30.62
CA ARG A 321 6.69 -18.88 29.16
C ARG A 321 5.47 -19.51 28.48
N ARG A 322 4.55 -18.66 28.00
CA ARG A 322 3.29 -19.06 27.37
C ARG A 322 3.50 -19.40 25.89
N ARG A 323 2.75 -20.38 25.37
CA ARG A 323 2.68 -20.65 23.91
C ARG A 323 1.62 -19.73 23.28
N PRO A 324 1.87 -19.13 22.10
CA PRO A 324 0.84 -18.35 21.39
C PRO A 324 -0.44 -19.15 21.16
N ALA A 325 -1.59 -18.55 21.44
CA ALA A 325 -2.88 -19.22 21.63
C ALA A 325 -3.59 -19.70 20.33
N LYS A 326 -2.86 -20.03 19.26
CA LYS A 326 -3.46 -20.58 18.04
C LYS A 326 -3.93 -22.01 18.27
N GLY A 327 -5.25 -22.17 18.34
CA GLY A 327 -5.92 -23.47 18.49
C GLY A 327 -6.05 -23.95 19.94
N VAL A 328 -6.46 -23.08 20.86
CA VAL A 328 -6.91 -23.48 22.21
C VAL A 328 -8.20 -24.32 22.07
N ARG A 329 -8.03 -25.64 21.92
CA ARG A 329 -9.10 -26.63 22.05
C ARG A 329 -9.40 -26.83 23.53
N VAL A 330 -10.18 -25.91 24.08
CA VAL A 330 -10.92 -26.07 25.32
C VAL A 330 -12.38 -26.05 24.94
N ASP A 331 -13.08 -27.15 25.20
CA ASP A 331 -14.45 -27.34 24.70
C ASP A 331 -15.44 -26.45 25.48
N ASP A 332 -15.18 -26.21 26.77
CA ASP A 332 -15.90 -25.21 27.58
C ASP A 332 -15.70 -23.77 27.06
N GLN A 333 -16.78 -23.01 26.99
CA GLN A 333 -16.77 -21.65 26.45
C GLN A 333 -16.20 -20.62 27.44
N PRO A 334 -16.64 -20.53 28.72
CA PRO A 334 -16.01 -19.70 29.75
C PRO A 334 -14.50 -19.86 29.88
N GLU A 335 -13.99 -21.10 29.98
CA GLU A 335 -12.54 -21.36 30.06
C GLU A 335 -11.81 -20.92 28.79
N ARG A 336 -12.39 -21.16 27.61
CA ARG A 336 -11.82 -20.73 26.32
C ARG A 336 -11.77 -19.20 26.21
N ILE A 337 -12.83 -18.49 26.60
CA ILE A 337 -12.85 -17.01 26.67
C ILE A 337 -11.77 -16.51 27.65
N ALA A 338 -11.70 -17.07 28.86
CA ALA A 338 -10.68 -16.70 29.84
C ALA A 338 -9.25 -16.97 29.34
N ALA A 339 -9.02 -18.04 28.59
CA ALA A 339 -7.75 -18.33 27.94
C ALA A 339 -7.43 -17.33 26.82
N LEU A 340 -8.41 -16.89 26.03
CA LEU A 340 -8.20 -15.88 24.97
C LEU A 340 -7.88 -14.50 25.57
N ILE A 341 -8.64 -14.03 26.56
CA ILE A 341 -8.36 -12.77 27.31
C ILE A 341 -6.96 -12.81 27.94
N ARG A 342 -6.57 -13.95 28.52
CA ARG A 342 -5.22 -14.13 29.08
C ARG A 342 -4.11 -13.96 28.03
N ASN A 343 -4.35 -14.27 26.76
CA ASN A 343 -3.35 -14.22 25.69
C ASN A 343 -3.39 -12.94 24.83
N LEU A 344 -4.26 -11.97 25.13
CA LEU A 344 -4.19 -10.62 24.52
C LEU A 344 -2.82 -9.96 24.75
N ASP A 345 -2.13 -10.29 25.85
CA ASP A 345 -0.79 -9.77 26.16
C ASP A 345 0.34 -10.35 25.28
N GLN A 346 0.02 -11.25 24.34
CA GLN A 346 0.95 -11.78 23.33
C GLN A 346 0.66 -11.30 21.90
N LEU A 347 -0.32 -10.41 21.69
CA LEU A 347 -0.69 -9.92 20.37
C LEU A 347 0.38 -9.04 19.73
N THR A 348 0.82 -9.39 18.52
CA THR A 348 1.80 -8.61 17.73
C THR A 348 1.11 -7.78 16.64
N GLU A 349 1.80 -6.79 16.07
CA GLU A 349 1.31 -6.08 14.87
C GLU A 349 0.97 -7.05 13.71
N ARG A 350 1.69 -8.18 13.60
CA ARG A 350 1.50 -9.15 12.52
C ARG A 350 0.18 -9.90 12.63
N ASP A 351 -0.35 -10.08 13.83
CA ASP A 351 -1.64 -10.74 14.05
C ASP A 351 -2.82 -9.80 13.78
N MET A 352 -2.62 -8.50 14.01
CA MET A 352 -3.63 -7.42 13.90
C MET A 352 -3.74 -6.80 12.50
N GLY A 353 -2.65 -6.79 11.73
CA GLY A 353 -2.55 -6.05 10.47
C GLY A 353 -2.26 -4.56 10.69
N VAL A 354 -1.70 -3.90 9.67
CA VAL A 354 -1.13 -2.54 9.81
C VAL A 354 -2.17 -1.44 10.06
N TYR A 355 -3.43 -1.67 9.68
CA TYR A 355 -4.51 -0.68 9.82
C TYR A 355 -5.76 -1.30 10.45
N PHE A 356 -5.77 -1.39 11.79
CA PHE A 356 -6.92 -1.92 12.55
C PHE A 356 -8.22 -1.11 12.33
N VAL A 357 -8.10 0.15 11.85
CA VAL A 357 -9.23 1.03 11.49
C VAL A 357 -9.94 0.58 10.20
N LEU A 358 -9.35 -0.30 9.38
CA LEU A 358 -9.82 -0.63 8.02
C LEU A 358 -10.26 -2.11 7.83
N GLY A 359 -10.55 -2.84 8.92
CA GLY A 359 -11.36 -4.06 8.86
C GLY A 359 -10.76 -5.30 8.17
N HIS A 360 -9.43 -5.43 8.14
CA HIS A 360 -8.78 -6.64 7.63
C HIS A 360 -8.95 -7.87 8.56
N ALA A 361 -8.90 -9.07 7.97
CA ALA A 361 -9.11 -10.32 8.70
C ALA A 361 -7.90 -10.73 9.56
N SER A 362 -7.98 -10.42 10.86
CA SER A 362 -7.01 -10.84 11.86
C SER A 362 -7.16 -12.33 12.23
N ASN A 363 -6.11 -12.93 12.79
CA ASN A 363 -6.05 -14.35 13.15
C ASN A 363 -5.48 -14.58 14.56
N GLY A 364 -5.63 -13.62 15.48
CA GLY A 364 -5.21 -13.74 16.88
C GLY A 364 -6.37 -14.05 17.85
N PRO A 365 -6.12 -14.06 19.17
CA PRO A 365 -7.15 -14.26 20.20
C PRO A 365 -8.32 -13.26 20.13
N GLU A 366 -8.10 -12.02 19.67
CA GLU A 366 -9.15 -11.03 19.39
C GLU A 366 -10.08 -11.45 18.26
N SER A 367 -9.56 -12.22 17.28
CA SER A 367 -10.30 -12.75 16.14
C SER A 367 -11.32 -13.77 16.63
N GLU A 368 -10.87 -14.70 17.48
CA GLU A 368 -11.68 -15.74 18.11
C GLU A 368 -12.67 -15.16 19.15
N LEU A 369 -12.25 -14.16 19.96
CA LEU A 369 -13.11 -13.57 20.99
C LEU A 369 -14.43 -12.99 20.45
N ALA A 370 -14.45 -12.41 19.24
CA ALA A 370 -15.71 -11.98 18.63
C ALA A 370 -16.51 -13.10 17.95
N LYS A 371 -15.92 -14.28 17.72
CA LYS A 371 -16.68 -15.47 17.27
C LYS A 371 -17.49 -16.09 18.41
N GLU A 372 -17.02 -15.94 19.65
CA GLU A 372 -17.81 -16.24 20.86
C GLU A 372 -18.98 -15.25 21.06
N GLY A 373 -18.99 -14.13 20.33
CA GLY A 373 -20.09 -13.17 20.29
C GLY A 373 -20.39 -12.52 21.65
N GLU A 374 -21.68 -12.41 22.00
CA GLU A 374 -22.09 -11.76 23.24
C GLU A 374 -21.57 -12.47 24.51
N ALA A 375 -21.22 -13.76 24.45
CA ALA A 375 -20.65 -14.49 25.59
C ALA A 375 -19.30 -13.93 26.05
N ALA A 376 -18.52 -13.31 25.15
CA ALA A 376 -17.23 -12.70 25.51
C ALA A 376 -17.37 -11.30 26.13
N ILE A 377 -18.52 -10.63 26.02
CA ILE A 377 -18.69 -9.22 26.42
C ILE A 377 -18.35 -8.97 27.90
N PRO A 378 -18.83 -9.78 28.88
CA PRO A 378 -18.50 -9.55 30.29
C PRO A 378 -17.00 -9.59 30.59
N ALA A 379 -16.28 -10.56 30.01
CA ALA A 379 -14.85 -10.72 30.21
C ALA A 379 -14.02 -9.64 29.48
N LEU A 380 -14.49 -9.17 28.33
CA LEU A 380 -13.90 -8.05 27.60
C LEU A 380 -14.13 -6.71 28.32
N LEU A 381 -15.31 -6.48 28.92
CA LEU A 381 -15.59 -5.30 29.75
C LEU A 381 -14.67 -5.26 30.98
N GLN A 382 -14.54 -6.38 31.68
CA GLN A 382 -13.62 -6.49 32.83
C GLN A 382 -12.15 -6.23 32.41
N CYS A 383 -11.75 -6.70 31.22
CA CYS A 383 -10.41 -6.46 30.66
C CYS A 383 -10.19 -4.98 30.32
N LEU A 384 -11.19 -4.29 29.76
CA LEU A 384 -11.16 -2.85 29.48
C LEU A 384 -11.06 -2.03 30.78
N GLU A 385 -11.82 -2.39 31.80
CA GLU A 385 -11.85 -1.67 33.09
C GLU A 385 -10.54 -1.83 33.89
N GLY A 386 -10.10 -3.08 34.08
CA GLY A 386 -9.10 -3.40 35.11
C GLY A 386 -7.77 -3.99 34.64
N ASP A 387 -7.57 -4.29 33.36
CA ASP A 387 -6.33 -4.95 32.90
C ASP A 387 -5.26 -3.91 32.48
N GLU A 388 -4.13 -3.91 33.17
CA GLU A 388 -3.02 -2.96 32.92
C GLU A 388 -1.96 -3.50 31.94
N ARG A 389 -2.02 -4.80 31.60
CA ARG A 389 -0.99 -5.51 30.82
C ARG A 389 -0.79 -4.88 29.45
N LEU A 390 0.44 -4.95 28.94
CA LEU A 390 0.73 -4.56 27.56
C LEU A 390 0.50 -5.74 26.60
N THR A 391 0.11 -5.42 25.36
CA THR A 391 0.23 -6.33 24.21
C THR A 391 1.72 -6.48 23.82
N ARG A 392 2.02 -7.07 22.64
CA ARG A 392 3.32 -6.97 21.97
C ARG A 392 3.35 -5.85 20.92
N ILE A 393 2.31 -5.00 20.84
CA ILE A 393 2.18 -3.95 19.82
C ILE A 393 2.80 -2.65 20.31
N ILE A 394 3.72 -2.10 19.53
CA ILE A 394 4.31 -0.78 19.75
C ILE A 394 4.11 0.07 18.50
N LEU A 395 3.25 1.09 18.60
CA LEU A 395 3.18 2.11 17.56
C LEU A 395 4.41 3.00 17.65
N ARG A 396 4.97 3.36 16.49
CA ARG A 396 6.08 4.29 16.36
C ARG A 396 6.02 5.01 15.03
N ASP A 397 6.77 6.09 14.89
CA ASP A 397 7.01 6.70 13.59
C ASP A 397 7.87 5.76 12.72
N ARG A 398 7.25 5.16 11.68
CA ARG A 398 7.91 4.22 10.76
C ARG A 398 8.74 4.88 9.66
N ARG A 399 8.73 6.22 9.56
CA ARG A 399 9.68 6.99 8.74
C ARG A 399 10.93 7.37 9.53
N HIS A 400 10.84 7.32 10.87
CA HIS A 400 11.88 7.76 11.80
C HIS A 400 12.16 9.28 11.74
N ASP A 401 11.18 10.04 11.26
CA ASP A 401 11.21 11.52 11.23
C ASP A 401 11.16 12.10 12.66
N SER A 402 10.50 11.38 13.58
CA SER A 402 10.28 11.76 14.98
C SER A 402 10.60 10.64 15.98
N ARG A 403 11.09 11.00 17.18
CA ARG A 403 11.38 10.06 18.28
C ARG A 403 10.12 9.76 19.09
N TRP A 404 9.09 9.24 18.44
CA TRP A 404 7.81 8.92 19.06
C TRP A 404 7.53 7.41 19.06
N LEU A 405 7.07 6.91 20.21
CA LEU A 405 6.82 5.50 20.46
C LEU A 405 5.74 5.32 21.55
N ALA A 406 4.76 4.46 21.30
CA ALA A 406 3.61 4.22 22.19
C ALA A 406 3.24 2.71 22.23
N PRO A 407 3.52 2.00 23.35
CA PRO A 407 3.06 0.63 23.52
C PRO A 407 1.54 0.57 23.71
N ARG A 408 0.88 -0.47 23.19
CA ARG A 408 -0.57 -0.66 23.37
C ARG A 408 -0.88 -1.62 24.52
N GLY A 409 -1.74 -1.18 25.43
CA GLY A 409 -2.30 -2.00 26.49
C GLY A 409 -3.43 -2.91 25.98
N VAL A 410 -3.70 -3.99 26.69
CA VAL A 410 -4.74 -4.96 26.30
C VAL A 410 -6.15 -4.37 26.37
N GLU A 411 -6.37 -3.30 27.14
CA GLU A 411 -7.63 -2.57 27.22
C GLU A 411 -8.07 -2.02 25.85
N VAL A 412 -7.11 -1.56 25.04
CA VAL A 412 -7.37 -1.01 23.70
C VAL A 412 -7.90 -2.10 22.77
N VAL A 413 -7.34 -3.31 22.87
CA VAL A 413 -7.82 -4.48 22.11
C VAL A 413 -9.16 -4.98 22.65
N ALA A 414 -9.37 -4.96 23.97
CA ALA A 414 -10.62 -5.36 24.59
C ALA A 414 -11.77 -4.46 24.12
N ARG A 415 -11.61 -3.13 24.17
CA ARG A 415 -12.56 -2.17 23.59
C ARG A 415 -12.78 -2.42 22.10
N ALA A 416 -11.72 -2.53 21.31
CA ALA A 416 -11.86 -2.67 19.86
C ALA A 416 -12.51 -4.02 19.46
N THR A 417 -12.42 -5.03 20.32
CA THR A 417 -13.14 -6.31 20.18
C THR A 417 -14.62 -6.18 20.59
N LEU A 418 -14.94 -5.45 21.67
CA LEU A 418 -16.31 -5.11 22.05
C LEU A 418 -17.02 -4.33 20.93
N GLN A 419 -16.37 -3.29 20.42
CA GLN A 419 -16.80 -2.50 19.26
C GLN A 419 -17.12 -3.40 18.05
N ARG A 420 -16.29 -4.41 17.77
CA ARG A 420 -16.52 -5.41 16.71
C ARG A 420 -17.66 -6.39 16.97
N ILE A 421 -17.93 -6.79 18.22
CA ILE A 421 -19.06 -7.67 18.60
C ILE A 421 -20.39 -6.91 18.56
N LEU A 422 -20.36 -5.64 18.98
CA LEU A 422 -21.54 -4.79 19.11
C LEU A 422 -21.96 -4.19 17.76
N GLY A 423 -20.99 -3.94 16.86
CA GLY A 423 -21.22 -3.31 15.55
C GLY A 423 -21.16 -1.78 15.62
N THR A 424 -20.13 -1.23 16.29
CA THR A 424 -20.02 0.22 16.52
C THR A 424 -18.57 0.64 16.74
N THR A 425 -18.06 1.66 16.05
CA THR A 425 -16.78 2.32 16.38
C THR A 425 -16.95 3.52 17.30
N GLU A 426 -18.15 4.10 17.36
CA GLU A 426 -18.41 5.41 17.99
C GLU A 426 -18.88 5.33 19.46
N VAL A 427 -18.83 4.15 20.09
CA VAL A 427 -19.13 3.95 21.53
C VAL A 427 -17.85 3.52 22.26
N GLY A 428 -17.57 4.10 23.42
CA GLY A 428 -16.38 3.81 24.23
C GLY A 428 -15.13 4.61 23.84
N GLY A 429 -15.26 5.66 23.03
CA GLY A 429 -14.15 6.53 22.63
C GLY A 429 -13.15 5.94 21.61
N ARG A 430 -12.20 6.78 21.20
CA ARG A 430 -11.26 6.52 20.09
C ARG A 430 -10.08 5.62 20.47
N ASN A 431 -9.58 4.85 19.50
CA ASN A 431 -8.45 3.92 19.63
C ASN A 431 -7.07 4.57 19.34
N ASP A 432 -6.89 5.83 19.76
CA ASP A 432 -5.68 6.63 19.58
C ASP A 432 -4.72 6.58 20.79
N GLY A 433 -5.22 6.58 22.02
CA GLY A 433 -4.43 6.60 23.27
C GLY A 433 -4.16 5.25 23.97
N LEU A 434 -3.31 5.27 25.00
CA LEU A 434 -3.46 4.38 26.17
C LEU A 434 -4.49 5.05 27.08
N LEU A 435 -5.50 4.31 27.54
CA LEU A 435 -6.58 4.90 28.34
C LEU A 435 -6.15 5.03 29.81
N SER A 436 -6.40 6.20 30.40
CA SER A 436 -6.37 6.41 31.85
C SER A 436 -7.47 5.61 32.57
N PRO A 437 -7.39 5.40 33.90
CA PRO A 437 -8.42 4.69 34.66
C PRO A 437 -9.84 5.24 34.46
N ASP A 438 -9.98 6.56 34.39
CA ASP A 438 -11.28 7.22 34.23
C ASP A 438 -11.85 7.04 32.81
N GLU A 439 -10.99 7.14 31.77
CA GLU A 439 -11.39 6.86 30.38
C GLU A 439 -11.77 5.39 30.17
N ARG A 440 -11.07 4.45 30.82
CA ARG A 440 -11.42 3.02 30.83
C ARG A 440 -12.79 2.79 31.44
N ALA A 441 -13.06 3.40 32.59
CA ALA A 441 -14.33 3.27 33.30
C ALA A 441 -15.49 3.89 32.50
N SER A 442 -15.30 5.09 31.90
CA SER A 442 -16.30 5.68 31.00
C SER A 442 -16.58 4.78 29.81
N ALA A 443 -15.51 4.36 29.10
CA ALA A 443 -15.65 3.55 27.89
C ALA A 443 -16.36 2.21 28.15
N ALA A 444 -16.05 1.55 29.26
CA ALA A 444 -16.73 0.31 29.66
C ALA A 444 -18.18 0.56 30.11
N SER A 445 -18.47 1.67 30.79
CA SER A 445 -19.83 2.07 31.16
C SER A 445 -20.70 2.32 29.92
N GLU A 446 -20.18 3.07 28.93
CA GLU A 446 -20.81 3.34 27.64
C GLU A 446 -21.09 2.04 26.86
N LEU A 447 -20.08 1.18 26.71
CA LEU A 447 -20.21 -0.09 25.99
C LEU A 447 -21.16 -1.07 26.68
N ARG A 448 -21.16 -1.10 28.03
CA ARG A 448 -22.11 -1.88 28.84
C ARG A 448 -23.53 -1.36 28.66
N ALA A 449 -23.76 -0.04 28.77
CA ALA A 449 -25.07 0.56 28.57
C ALA A 449 -25.61 0.35 27.14
N PHE A 450 -24.74 0.45 26.13
CA PHE A 450 -25.10 0.15 24.74
C PHE A 450 -25.46 -1.33 24.55
N TRP A 451 -24.69 -2.26 25.15
CA TRP A 451 -25.00 -3.69 25.11
C TRP A 451 -26.34 -4.01 25.80
N GLU A 452 -26.59 -3.52 27.02
CA GLU A 452 -27.87 -3.73 27.71
C GLU A 452 -29.07 -3.20 26.89
N LYS A 453 -28.90 -2.08 26.18
CA LYS A 453 -29.92 -1.49 25.29
C LYS A 453 -30.14 -2.27 23.98
N THR A 454 -29.20 -3.15 23.59
CA THR A 454 -29.20 -3.85 22.27
C THR A 454 -29.12 -5.38 22.35
N ARG A 455 -28.98 -5.96 23.55
CA ARG A 455 -28.88 -7.42 23.78
C ARG A 455 -30.01 -8.17 23.09
N GLY A 456 -29.67 -9.23 22.36
CA GLY A 456 -30.65 -10.09 21.69
C GLY A 456 -31.28 -9.50 20.41
N LEU A 457 -30.95 -8.26 20.03
CA LEU A 457 -31.23 -7.76 18.67
C LEU A 457 -30.20 -8.33 17.69
N ASP A 458 -30.68 -8.75 16.51
CA ASP A 458 -29.82 -9.08 15.38
C ASP A 458 -29.16 -7.81 14.80
N ALA A 459 -28.18 -7.99 13.92
CA ALA A 459 -27.42 -6.86 13.38
C ALA A 459 -28.31 -5.76 12.76
N LEU A 460 -29.34 -6.13 11.99
CA LEU A 460 -30.24 -5.14 11.36
C LEU A 460 -31.18 -4.49 12.38
N GLY A 461 -31.64 -5.24 13.39
CA GLY A 461 -32.41 -4.71 14.51
C GLY A 461 -31.62 -3.69 15.34
N ARG A 462 -30.32 -3.90 15.54
CA ARG A 462 -29.43 -2.95 16.25
C ARG A 462 -29.31 -1.61 15.51
N GLU A 463 -28.99 -1.62 14.20
CA GLU A 463 -28.87 -0.37 13.43
C GLU A 463 -30.20 0.38 13.36
N LEU A 464 -31.31 -0.34 13.22
CA LEU A 464 -32.65 0.25 13.24
C LEU A 464 -32.99 0.85 14.61
N ALA A 465 -32.58 0.21 15.71
CA ALA A 465 -32.74 0.76 17.06
C ALA A 465 -31.90 2.03 17.26
N VAL A 466 -30.67 2.08 16.73
CA VAL A 466 -29.83 3.29 16.75
C VAL A 466 -30.45 4.42 15.94
N LEU A 467 -31.02 4.15 14.75
CA LEU A 467 -31.75 5.14 13.98
C LEU A 467 -33.07 5.58 14.64
N ALA A 468 -33.71 4.72 15.43
CA ALA A 468 -34.90 5.05 16.22
C ALA A 468 -34.58 5.85 17.50
N ASP A 469 -33.35 5.75 18.02
CA ASP A 469 -32.92 6.37 19.26
C ASP A 469 -32.64 7.88 19.12
N ASP A 470 -33.43 8.70 19.80
CA ASP A 470 -33.27 10.16 19.81
C ASP A 470 -32.01 10.61 20.58
N GLY A 471 -31.46 9.76 21.44
CA GLY A 471 -30.25 10.05 22.22
C GLY A 471 -28.93 9.58 21.61
N ALA A 472 -28.93 8.83 20.50
CA ALA A 472 -27.70 8.21 19.98
C ALA A 472 -26.72 9.20 19.31
N GLY A 473 -27.23 10.35 18.85
CA GLY A 473 -26.42 11.43 18.27
C GLY A 473 -25.93 11.21 16.83
N PRO A 474 -25.35 12.25 16.19
CA PRO A 474 -25.17 12.29 14.74
C PRO A 474 -24.26 11.21 14.15
N ASP A 475 -23.15 10.88 14.82
CA ASP A 475 -22.19 9.90 14.32
C ASP A 475 -22.75 8.47 14.36
N ARG A 476 -23.44 8.10 15.45
CA ARG A 476 -24.12 6.80 15.56
C ARG A 476 -25.24 6.66 14.54
N TRP A 477 -26.01 7.72 14.29
CA TRP A 477 -27.02 7.72 13.23
C TRP A 477 -26.37 7.50 11.85
N LEU A 478 -25.25 8.17 11.55
CA LEU A 478 -24.53 7.98 10.29
C LEU A 478 -23.93 6.59 10.15
N GLU A 479 -23.34 6.03 11.21
CA GLU A 479 -22.77 4.67 11.21
C GLU A 479 -23.86 3.63 10.90
N ALA A 480 -24.98 3.68 11.62
CA ALA A 480 -26.13 2.80 11.41
C ALA A 480 -26.75 2.96 10.01
N ALA A 481 -26.89 4.21 9.52
CA ALA A 481 -27.34 4.47 8.17
C ALA A 481 -26.41 3.88 7.11
N ARG A 482 -25.08 4.04 7.26
CA ARG A 482 -24.08 3.43 6.36
C ARG A 482 -24.16 1.89 6.41
N ALA A 483 -24.27 1.30 7.60
CA ALA A 483 -24.35 -0.15 7.77
C ALA A 483 -25.55 -0.77 7.03
N LEU A 484 -26.71 -0.10 7.02
CA LEU A 484 -27.89 -0.54 6.27
C LEU A 484 -27.76 -0.38 4.75
N VAL A 485 -27.11 0.68 4.25
CA VAL A 485 -26.98 0.95 2.80
C VAL A 485 -25.71 0.38 2.15
N LEU A 486 -24.87 -0.35 2.88
CA LEU A 486 -23.82 -1.17 2.29
C LEU A 486 -24.44 -2.33 1.47
N PRO A 487 -23.87 -2.71 0.32
CA PRO A 487 -24.32 -3.88 -0.44
C PRO A 487 -23.97 -5.20 0.25
N VAL A 488 -24.73 -6.25 -0.06
CA VAL A 488 -24.43 -7.64 0.32
C VAL A 488 -23.44 -8.24 -0.67
N GLY A 489 -22.17 -8.27 -0.28
CA GLY A 489 -21.07 -8.85 -1.06
C GLY A 489 -19.76 -8.09 -0.86
N PRO A 490 -18.64 -8.57 -1.42
CA PRO A 490 -17.40 -7.80 -1.49
C PRO A 490 -17.59 -6.60 -2.44
N VAL A 491 -17.47 -5.38 -1.90
CA VAL A 491 -17.62 -4.10 -2.63
C VAL A 491 -16.66 -3.99 -3.83
N TRP A 492 -15.55 -4.72 -3.79
CA TRP A 492 -14.50 -4.74 -4.82
C TRP A 492 -14.79 -5.66 -6.01
N GLU A 493 -15.89 -6.42 -6.01
CA GLU A 493 -16.24 -7.36 -7.09
C GLU A 493 -17.47 -6.90 -7.89
N THR A 494 -17.35 -5.78 -8.63
CA THR A 494 -18.16 -5.56 -9.83
C THR A 494 -17.46 -6.19 -11.04
N PRO A 495 -17.96 -7.31 -11.61
CA PRO A 495 -17.28 -7.97 -12.72
C PRO A 495 -17.36 -7.10 -13.99
N ARG A 496 -16.20 -6.56 -14.40
CA ARG A 496 -16.05 -5.74 -15.61
C ARG A 496 -16.71 -6.40 -16.82
N GLY A 497 -17.48 -5.64 -17.59
CA GLY A 497 -18.12 -6.10 -18.82
C GLY A 497 -19.52 -6.70 -18.67
N ARG A 498 -20.10 -6.79 -17.47
CA ARG A 498 -21.55 -6.98 -17.30
C ARG A 498 -22.22 -5.66 -16.89
N ARG A 499 -23.52 -5.50 -17.19
CA ARG A 499 -24.34 -4.42 -16.61
C ARG A 499 -24.16 -4.43 -15.07
N PRO A 500 -24.02 -3.28 -14.40
CA PRO A 500 -23.86 -3.24 -12.96
C PRO A 500 -25.09 -3.88 -12.31
N VAL A 501 -24.91 -5.07 -11.75
CA VAL A 501 -25.91 -5.72 -10.92
C VAL A 501 -26.02 -4.87 -9.67
N ARG A 502 -27.19 -4.26 -9.42
CA ARG A 502 -27.47 -3.67 -8.12
C ARG A 502 -27.47 -4.80 -7.10
N LEU A 503 -26.37 -4.97 -6.38
CA LEU A 503 -26.33 -5.85 -5.23
C LEU A 503 -27.40 -5.38 -4.22
N PRO A 504 -28.18 -6.30 -3.61
CA PRO A 504 -29.14 -5.92 -2.59
C PRO A 504 -28.41 -5.27 -1.41
N LEU A 505 -29.05 -4.30 -0.76
CA LEU A 505 -28.49 -3.63 0.40
C LEU A 505 -28.60 -4.53 1.64
N ARG A 506 -27.72 -4.38 2.63
CA ARG A 506 -27.79 -5.15 3.88
C ARG A 506 -29.12 -4.94 4.60
N GLY A 507 -29.60 -3.70 4.60
CA GLY A 507 -30.90 -3.31 5.17
C GLY A 507 -32.11 -3.69 4.32
N GLU A 508 -31.98 -4.27 3.13
CA GLU A 508 -33.10 -4.58 2.23
C GLU A 508 -34.24 -5.41 2.88
N PRO A 509 -33.99 -6.34 3.84
CA PRO A 509 -35.08 -7.00 4.60
C PRO A 509 -35.97 -6.04 5.41
N LEU A 510 -35.50 -4.82 5.72
CA LEU A 510 -36.27 -3.80 6.43
C LEU A 510 -37.23 -3.00 5.51
N ARG A 511 -37.22 -3.24 4.19
CA ARG A 511 -38.12 -2.58 3.22
C ARG A 511 -39.61 -2.71 3.55
N SER A 512 -40.01 -3.83 4.15
CA SER A 512 -41.40 -4.12 4.52
C SER A 512 -41.85 -3.44 5.82
N ARG A 513 -40.96 -2.70 6.51
CA ARG A 513 -41.30 -1.98 7.74
C ARG A 513 -41.67 -0.53 7.42
N GLU A 514 -42.95 -0.22 7.51
CA GLU A 514 -43.46 1.11 7.18
C GLU A 514 -43.52 2.08 8.38
N ALA A 515 -43.50 1.57 9.62
CA ALA A 515 -43.72 2.38 10.82
C ALA A 515 -42.66 2.15 11.93
N PRO A 516 -41.83 3.16 12.24
CA PRO A 516 -41.28 4.09 11.25
C PRO A 516 -40.44 3.32 10.22
N SER A 517 -40.42 3.75 8.96
CA SER A 517 -39.51 3.15 7.98
C SER A 517 -38.08 3.70 8.13
N VAL A 518 -37.11 2.99 7.57
CA VAL A 518 -35.70 3.44 7.50
C VAL A 518 -35.61 4.83 6.85
N SER A 519 -36.40 5.07 5.80
CA SER A 519 -36.44 6.34 5.08
C SER A 519 -36.92 7.50 5.97
N ASP A 520 -37.94 7.25 6.79
CA ASP A 520 -38.53 8.26 7.67
C ASP A 520 -37.62 8.58 8.87
N LEU A 521 -36.92 7.56 9.39
CA LEU A 521 -35.89 7.74 10.41
C LEU A 521 -34.71 8.56 9.88
N MET A 522 -34.16 8.22 8.71
CA MET A 522 -33.07 9.00 8.10
C MET A 522 -33.50 10.46 7.86
N ALA A 523 -34.69 10.70 7.32
CA ALA A 523 -35.24 12.04 7.14
C ALA A 523 -35.37 12.81 8.47
N ARG A 524 -35.85 12.16 9.54
CA ARG A 524 -35.93 12.73 10.90
C ARG A 524 -34.54 13.05 11.46
N ARG A 525 -33.51 12.24 11.18
CA ARG A 525 -32.13 12.50 11.63
C ARG A 525 -31.48 13.66 10.89
N ILE A 526 -31.76 13.83 9.60
CA ILE A 526 -31.30 15.00 8.83
C ILE A 526 -31.84 16.30 9.45
N ALA A 527 -33.15 16.34 9.77
CA ALA A 527 -33.77 17.49 10.42
C ALA A 527 -33.26 17.73 11.86
N GLY A 528 -32.93 16.65 12.59
CA GLY A 528 -32.36 16.73 13.94
C GLY A 528 -30.88 17.12 13.99
N MET A 529 -30.12 16.96 12.90
CA MET A 529 -28.73 17.42 12.80
C MET A 529 -28.64 18.91 12.44
N ASP A 530 -29.39 19.37 11.44
CA ASP A 530 -29.37 20.76 10.98
C ASP A 530 -30.81 21.26 10.70
N PRO A 531 -31.49 21.85 11.70
CA PRO A 531 -32.88 22.29 11.58
C PRO A 531 -33.06 23.53 10.68
N GLY A 532 -31.99 24.11 10.14
CA GLY A 532 -32.03 25.16 9.12
C GLY A 532 -31.94 26.60 9.63
N GLU A 533 -32.25 26.86 10.91
CA GLU A 533 -32.15 28.19 11.53
C GLU A 533 -30.73 28.57 11.99
N ALA A 534 -29.80 27.61 11.97
CA ALA A 534 -28.44 27.73 12.52
C ALA A 534 -27.54 28.75 11.77
N ASN A 535 -26.65 29.38 12.54
CA ASN A 535 -25.80 30.53 12.24
C ASN A 535 -24.49 30.12 11.55
N ALA A 536 -24.28 30.60 10.32
CA ALA A 536 -23.10 30.30 9.47
C ALA A 536 -21.74 30.83 9.98
N ARG A 537 -21.62 31.11 11.28
CA ARG A 537 -20.38 31.52 11.97
C ARG A 537 -19.89 30.50 13.00
N ASP A 538 -20.71 29.50 13.33
CA ASP A 538 -20.35 28.45 14.29
C ASP A 538 -19.75 27.23 13.57
N ALA A 539 -18.61 26.75 14.06
CA ALA A 539 -17.89 25.63 13.47
C ALA A 539 -18.58 24.28 13.71
N ASP A 540 -19.23 24.10 14.86
CA ASP A 540 -19.90 22.85 15.22
C ASP A 540 -21.22 22.72 14.45
N GLU A 541 -21.96 23.83 14.26
CA GLU A 541 -23.13 23.85 13.37
C GLU A 541 -22.77 23.55 11.90
N MET A 542 -21.60 24.01 11.42
CA MET A 542 -21.10 23.61 10.10
C MET A 542 -20.84 22.10 10.02
N ILE A 543 -20.18 21.50 11.03
CA ILE A 543 -19.92 20.05 11.09
C ILE A 543 -21.24 19.25 11.08
N LEU A 544 -22.26 19.70 11.82
CA LEU A 544 -23.59 19.09 11.79
C LEU A 544 -24.27 19.20 10.41
N ALA A 545 -24.12 20.33 9.72
CA ALA A 545 -24.64 20.51 8.36
C ALA A 545 -23.94 19.62 7.32
N TYR A 546 -22.65 19.27 7.49
CA TYR A 546 -21.97 18.22 6.70
C TYR A 546 -22.58 16.84 6.97
N ARG A 547 -22.74 16.47 8.23
CA ARG A 547 -23.33 15.18 8.65
C ARG A 547 -24.76 14.99 8.13
N ALA A 548 -25.53 16.08 8.10
CA ALA A 548 -26.88 16.11 7.51
C ALA A 548 -26.86 15.90 5.97
N ASN A 549 -25.79 16.31 5.27
CA ASN A 549 -25.63 16.06 3.84
C ASN A 549 -25.22 14.62 3.54
N ASP A 550 -24.29 14.05 4.33
CA ASP A 550 -23.96 12.62 4.28
C ASP A 550 -25.22 11.76 4.44
N MET A 551 -26.00 12.00 5.48
CA MET A 551 -27.25 11.27 5.74
C MET A 551 -28.27 11.43 4.59
N ALA A 552 -28.32 12.60 3.94
CA ALA A 552 -29.17 12.82 2.76
C ALA A 552 -28.70 12.02 1.53
N GLU A 553 -27.40 11.82 1.33
CA GLU A 553 -26.91 10.88 0.30
C GLU A 553 -27.25 9.42 0.68
N LEU A 554 -27.08 9.01 1.94
CA LEU A 554 -27.41 7.64 2.36
C LEU A 554 -28.91 7.34 2.14
N LEU A 555 -29.78 8.31 2.45
CA LEU A 555 -31.21 8.27 2.11
C LEU A 555 -31.44 8.21 0.58
N ALA A 556 -30.70 8.97 -0.23
CA ALA A 556 -30.79 8.93 -1.68
C ALA A 556 -30.31 7.60 -2.31
N ARG A 557 -29.36 6.91 -1.67
CA ARG A 557 -28.91 5.55 -2.03
C ARG A 557 -29.94 4.49 -1.63
N TRP A 558 -30.61 4.68 -0.48
CA TRP A 558 -31.65 3.79 0.04
C TRP A 558 -32.98 3.90 -0.73
N ASP A 559 -33.54 5.11 -0.83
CA ASP A 559 -34.91 5.43 -1.27
C ASP A 559 -34.94 6.82 -1.93
N LEU A 560 -34.43 6.88 -3.17
CA LEU A 560 -34.31 8.13 -3.93
C LEU A 560 -35.64 8.92 -4.05
N PRO A 561 -36.82 8.30 -4.30
CA PRO A 561 -38.09 9.01 -4.31
C PRO A 561 -38.41 9.72 -2.99
N ARG A 562 -38.27 9.05 -1.83
CA ARG A 562 -38.48 9.72 -0.52
C ARG A 562 -37.35 10.72 -0.18
N ALA A 563 -36.16 10.57 -0.76
CA ALA A 563 -35.07 11.52 -0.58
C ALA A 563 -35.31 12.90 -1.22
N LEU A 564 -36.06 12.98 -2.33
CA LEU A 564 -36.19 14.22 -3.13
C LEU A 564 -36.57 15.49 -2.34
N PRO A 565 -37.57 15.51 -1.44
CA PRO A 565 -37.90 16.69 -0.64
C PRO A 565 -36.76 17.12 0.29
N VAL A 566 -36.02 16.13 0.84
CA VAL A 566 -34.88 16.38 1.73
C VAL A 566 -33.68 16.91 0.95
N LEU A 567 -33.37 16.33 -0.21
CA LEU A 567 -32.32 16.81 -1.10
C LEU A 567 -32.57 18.24 -1.58
N ARG A 568 -33.83 18.60 -1.89
CA ARG A 568 -34.25 19.99 -2.20
C ARG A 568 -33.90 20.96 -1.06
N ALA A 569 -34.21 20.58 0.19
CA ALA A 569 -33.88 21.39 1.36
C ALA A 569 -32.36 21.49 1.58
N ARG A 570 -31.62 20.37 1.51
CA ARG A 570 -30.15 20.35 1.71
C ARG A 570 -29.40 21.18 0.66
N VAL A 571 -29.78 21.14 -0.62
CA VAL A 571 -29.17 21.98 -1.67
C VAL A 571 -29.34 23.46 -1.33
N ARG A 572 -30.55 23.90 -0.94
CA ARG A 572 -30.81 25.30 -0.56
C ARG A 572 -30.03 25.71 0.70
N ARG A 573 -29.91 24.82 1.69
CA ARG A 573 -29.10 25.05 2.90
C ARG A 573 -27.61 25.15 2.61
N CYS A 574 -27.05 24.32 1.72
CA CYS A 574 -25.65 24.41 1.29
C CYS A 574 -25.37 25.75 0.59
N ILE A 575 -26.25 26.17 -0.33
CA ILE A 575 -26.15 27.45 -1.04
C ILE A 575 -26.24 28.65 -0.07
N ALA A 576 -27.09 28.57 0.96
CA ALA A 576 -27.23 29.61 1.98
C ALA A 576 -26.00 29.70 2.91
N LEU A 577 -25.49 28.56 3.39
CA LEU A 577 -24.27 28.50 4.22
C LEU A 577 -23.05 29.02 3.45
N ASP A 578 -22.89 28.64 2.18
CA ASP A 578 -21.79 29.08 1.35
C ASP A 578 -21.84 30.59 1.05
N ARG A 579 -23.01 31.14 0.73
CA ARG A 579 -23.20 32.59 0.55
C ARG A 579 -22.99 33.41 1.84
N ALA A 580 -23.03 32.79 3.01
CA ALA A 580 -22.80 33.43 4.31
C ALA A 580 -21.34 33.29 4.82
N ARG A 581 -20.49 32.55 4.10
CA ARG A 581 -19.11 32.22 4.46
C ARG A 581 -18.21 33.46 4.51
N GLN A 582 -17.22 33.45 5.42
CA GLN A 582 -16.19 34.49 5.52
C GLN A 582 -14.80 33.97 5.10
N PRO A 583 -13.93 34.83 4.54
CA PRO A 583 -12.55 34.45 4.22
C PRO A 583 -11.79 33.95 5.45
N GLY A 584 -11.13 32.80 5.32
CA GLY A 584 -10.33 32.19 6.40
C GLY A 584 -11.03 31.10 7.21
N MET A 585 -12.33 30.83 6.99
CA MET A 585 -12.99 29.65 7.56
C MET A 585 -12.39 28.34 6.99
N PRO A 586 -12.19 27.30 7.82
CA PRO A 586 -11.49 26.07 7.43
C PRO A 586 -12.34 25.05 6.63
N PHE A 587 -13.62 25.35 6.35
CA PHE A 587 -14.55 24.43 5.68
C PHE A 587 -15.07 25.01 4.36
N ASP A 588 -14.62 24.49 3.21
CA ASP A 588 -14.96 24.98 1.86
C ASP A 588 -15.76 23.98 0.98
N GLY A 589 -16.03 22.78 1.48
CA GLY A 589 -16.69 21.68 0.75
C GLY A 589 -18.20 21.81 0.49
N PHE A 590 -18.90 22.83 1.01
CA PHE A 590 -20.34 22.99 0.79
C PHE A 590 -20.73 23.17 -0.67
N ALA A 591 -19.84 23.75 -1.50
CA ALA A 591 -20.04 23.83 -2.94
C ALA A 591 -20.05 22.45 -3.62
N GLY A 592 -19.17 21.54 -3.18
CA GLY A 592 -19.14 20.14 -3.64
C GLY A 592 -20.40 19.36 -3.23
N TRP A 593 -20.94 19.63 -2.03
CA TRP A 593 -22.22 19.06 -1.60
C TRP A 593 -23.41 19.63 -2.38
N ALA A 594 -23.45 20.93 -2.67
CA ALA A 594 -24.49 21.53 -3.50
C ALA A 594 -24.54 20.89 -4.91
N GLY A 595 -23.37 20.62 -5.52
CA GLY A 595 -23.26 19.83 -6.75
C GLY A 595 -23.75 18.40 -6.57
N THR A 596 -23.15 17.65 -5.65
CA THR A 596 -23.45 16.22 -5.40
C THR A 596 -24.93 15.95 -5.11
N LEU A 597 -25.57 16.78 -4.28
CA LEU A 597 -26.99 16.63 -3.93
C LEU A 597 -27.91 17.03 -5.09
N THR A 598 -27.51 18.01 -5.91
CA THR A 598 -28.20 18.35 -7.17
C THR A 598 -28.14 17.20 -8.16
N SER A 599 -26.97 16.55 -8.31
CA SER A 599 -26.81 15.35 -9.12
C SER A 599 -27.71 14.18 -8.68
N TRP A 600 -27.96 14.02 -7.38
CA TRP A 600 -28.93 13.06 -6.86
C TRP A 600 -30.39 13.46 -7.20
N ARG A 601 -30.74 14.75 -7.12
CA ARG A 601 -32.07 15.25 -7.53
C ARG A 601 -32.34 15.02 -9.02
N ILE A 602 -31.38 15.35 -9.89
CA ILE A 602 -31.45 15.10 -11.35
C ILE A 602 -31.67 13.60 -11.62
N ARG A 603 -30.88 12.73 -10.98
CA ARG A 603 -31.04 11.27 -11.08
C ARG A 603 -32.41 10.76 -10.61
N GLY A 604 -33.08 11.48 -9.70
CA GLY A 604 -34.43 11.20 -9.24
C GLY A 604 -35.54 11.75 -10.12
N GLY A 605 -35.22 12.46 -11.22
CA GLY A 605 -36.19 13.05 -12.14
C GLY A 605 -36.80 14.37 -11.64
N ASP A 606 -36.13 15.08 -10.72
CA ASP A 606 -36.60 16.39 -10.24
C ASP A 606 -36.32 17.50 -11.28
N PRO A 607 -37.36 18.07 -11.94
CA PRO A 607 -37.17 19.05 -13.01
C PRO A 607 -36.61 20.39 -12.50
N ASP A 608 -36.79 20.70 -11.22
CA ASP A 608 -36.33 21.95 -10.60
C ASP A 608 -34.87 21.87 -10.14
N ALA A 609 -34.25 20.68 -10.18
CA ALA A 609 -32.91 20.43 -9.67
C ALA A 609 -31.86 21.37 -10.27
N PHE A 610 -31.82 21.45 -11.60
CA PHE A 610 -30.90 22.35 -12.30
C PHE A 610 -31.29 23.83 -12.10
N ALA A 611 -32.58 24.13 -11.86
CA ALA A 611 -33.08 25.49 -11.69
C ALA A 611 -32.62 26.13 -10.37
N ASP A 612 -32.80 25.42 -9.24
CA ASP A 612 -32.33 25.87 -7.91
C ASP A 612 -30.81 26.12 -7.89
N TYR A 613 -30.06 25.23 -8.55
CA TYR A 613 -28.59 25.22 -8.58
C TYR A 613 -27.99 26.26 -9.54
N ALA A 614 -28.58 26.45 -10.73
CA ALA A 614 -28.01 27.29 -11.79
C ALA A 614 -27.87 28.77 -11.42
N GLY A 615 -28.65 29.28 -10.48
CA GLY A 615 -28.48 30.65 -9.98
C GLY A 615 -27.15 30.81 -9.25
N TRP A 616 -26.93 30.00 -8.21
CA TRP A 616 -25.74 30.07 -7.35
C TRP A 616 -24.43 29.74 -8.08
N VAL A 617 -24.42 28.74 -8.97
CA VAL A 617 -23.17 28.34 -9.64
C VAL A 617 -22.57 29.45 -10.52
N ARG A 618 -23.39 30.37 -11.04
CA ARG A 618 -22.92 31.54 -11.81
C ARG A 618 -22.21 32.59 -10.95
N ASP A 619 -22.48 32.60 -9.65
CA ASP A 619 -21.88 33.54 -8.68
C ASP A 619 -20.53 33.04 -8.13
N LEU A 620 -20.12 31.81 -8.46
CA LEU A 620 -18.91 31.19 -7.89
C LEU A 620 -17.62 31.86 -8.39
N ASP A 621 -16.83 32.38 -7.44
CA ASP A 621 -15.43 32.73 -7.65
C ASP A 621 -14.52 31.58 -7.17
N PRO A 622 -13.91 30.80 -8.09
CA PRO A 622 -13.10 29.63 -7.75
C PRO A 622 -11.78 29.94 -7.04
N GLU A 623 -11.28 31.20 -6.97
CA GLU A 623 -10.16 31.51 -6.06
C GLU A 623 -10.55 31.32 -4.57
N VAL A 624 -11.86 31.34 -4.27
CA VAL A 624 -12.42 31.20 -2.92
C VAL A 624 -12.80 29.74 -2.57
N TYR A 625 -12.67 28.79 -3.51
CA TYR A 625 -12.97 27.36 -3.31
C TYR A 625 -11.70 26.53 -3.52
N GLN A 626 -10.95 26.34 -2.44
CA GLN A 626 -9.54 25.98 -2.52
C GLN A 626 -9.31 24.49 -2.80
N ASN A 627 -10.23 23.62 -2.38
CA ASN A 627 -10.04 22.18 -2.46
C ASN A 627 -10.80 21.47 -3.61
N PHE A 628 -12.06 21.83 -3.91
CA PHE A 628 -12.95 21.02 -4.77
C PHE A 628 -13.87 21.78 -5.77
N PRO A 629 -13.40 22.77 -6.54
CA PRO A 629 -14.25 23.47 -7.51
C PRO A 629 -14.81 22.56 -8.60
N SER A 630 -14.13 21.45 -8.94
CA SER A 630 -14.68 20.44 -9.86
C SER A 630 -15.89 19.70 -9.28
N ALA A 631 -15.95 19.44 -7.97
CA ALA A 631 -17.08 18.72 -7.36
C ALA A 631 -18.37 19.56 -7.39
N ALA A 632 -18.25 20.90 -7.38
CA ALA A 632 -19.39 21.79 -7.59
C ALA A 632 -20.00 21.60 -8.98
N LEU A 633 -19.18 21.35 -10.02
CA LEU A 633 -19.59 21.20 -11.42
C LEU A 633 -20.14 19.80 -11.78
N ASP A 634 -20.24 18.88 -10.82
CA ASP A 634 -20.70 17.50 -11.06
C ASP A 634 -22.07 17.35 -11.76
N PRO A 635 -23.07 18.23 -11.54
CA PRO A 635 -24.34 18.18 -12.28
C PRO A 635 -24.20 18.29 -13.80
N PHE A 636 -23.24 19.08 -14.31
CA PHE A 636 -23.14 19.37 -15.74
C PHE A 636 -22.87 18.11 -16.57
N TRP A 637 -21.92 17.26 -16.15
CA TRP A 637 -21.55 16.06 -16.91
C TRP A 637 -22.39 14.83 -16.57
N ARG A 638 -23.24 14.88 -15.53
CA ARG A 638 -24.25 13.83 -15.28
C ARG A 638 -25.53 14.03 -16.08
N ASP A 639 -25.84 15.27 -16.45
CA ASP A 639 -26.93 15.62 -17.37
C ASP A 639 -26.42 16.57 -18.48
N PRO A 640 -25.54 16.09 -19.37
CA PRO A 640 -24.88 16.93 -20.38
C PRO A 640 -25.79 17.36 -21.53
N GLU A 641 -26.99 16.79 -21.61
CA GLU A 641 -28.00 17.13 -22.62
C GLU A 641 -28.99 18.20 -22.10
N ASN A 642 -28.88 18.60 -20.83
CA ASN A 642 -29.72 19.64 -20.24
C ASN A 642 -29.59 20.98 -20.98
N PRO A 643 -30.66 21.56 -21.54
CA PRO A 643 -30.58 22.81 -22.28
C PRO A 643 -30.01 23.98 -21.47
N ARG A 644 -30.19 23.97 -20.13
CA ARG A 644 -29.66 25.01 -19.23
C ARG A 644 -28.18 24.84 -18.91
N ALA A 645 -27.60 23.65 -19.08
CA ALA A 645 -26.18 23.41 -18.86
C ALA A 645 -25.31 24.29 -19.78
N SER A 646 -25.59 24.26 -21.08
CA SER A 646 -24.83 25.04 -22.08
C SER A 646 -24.90 26.55 -21.84
N GLU A 647 -26.04 27.07 -21.42
CA GLU A 647 -26.24 28.49 -21.09
C GLU A 647 -25.39 28.92 -19.88
N VAL A 648 -25.47 28.14 -18.79
CA VAL A 648 -24.69 28.40 -17.56
C VAL A 648 -23.20 28.28 -17.83
N LEU A 649 -22.74 27.21 -18.51
CA LEU A 649 -21.33 27.03 -18.85
C LEU A 649 -20.79 28.15 -19.74
N SER A 650 -21.61 28.72 -20.62
CA SER A 650 -21.26 29.93 -21.40
C SER A 650 -21.07 31.15 -20.50
N SER A 651 -21.94 31.34 -19.48
CA SER A 651 -21.76 32.41 -18.50
C SER A 651 -20.53 32.24 -17.59
N LEU A 652 -20.03 31.01 -17.42
CA LEU A 652 -18.79 30.70 -16.69
C LEU A 652 -17.53 30.89 -17.55
N PHE A 653 -17.51 30.41 -18.80
CA PHE A 653 -16.28 30.30 -19.61
C PHE A 653 -16.20 31.23 -20.83
N ASP A 654 -17.27 31.94 -21.20
CA ASP A 654 -17.25 32.94 -22.27
C ASP A 654 -17.53 34.38 -21.79
N ARG A 655 -17.97 34.59 -20.55
CA ARG A 655 -18.19 35.93 -20.01
C ARG A 655 -16.86 36.69 -19.83
N PRO A 656 -16.69 37.90 -20.40
CA PRO A 656 -15.54 38.77 -20.11
C PRO A 656 -15.43 39.05 -18.60
N GLY A 657 -14.21 38.93 -18.06
CA GLY A 657 -13.97 39.08 -16.63
C GLY A 657 -14.64 38.01 -15.76
N SER A 658 -14.82 36.79 -16.26
CA SER A 658 -15.17 35.64 -15.40
C SER A 658 -13.97 35.20 -14.55
N PRO A 659 -14.14 34.93 -13.24
CA PRO A 659 -13.07 34.45 -12.38
C PRO A 659 -12.63 33.00 -12.71
N TRP A 660 -13.41 32.28 -13.53
CA TRP A 660 -13.02 30.98 -14.08
C TRP A 660 -12.01 31.07 -15.23
N MET A 661 -11.79 32.25 -15.82
CA MET A 661 -10.85 32.43 -16.94
C MET A 661 -9.39 32.64 -16.51
N PRO A 662 -9.07 33.33 -15.40
CA PRO A 662 -7.73 33.31 -14.78
C PRO A 662 -7.20 31.91 -14.49
N ILE A 663 -8.08 30.93 -14.21
CA ILE A 663 -7.66 29.52 -14.05
C ILE A 663 -7.00 29.00 -15.33
N LEU A 664 -7.42 29.40 -16.53
CA LEU A 664 -6.75 29.00 -17.78
C LEU A 664 -5.51 29.85 -18.10
N ALA A 665 -4.95 30.55 -17.10
CA ALA A 665 -3.65 31.24 -17.16
C ALA A 665 -2.72 30.77 -16.01
N PRO A 666 -1.44 30.47 -16.26
CA PRO A 666 -0.49 29.94 -15.27
C PRO A 666 0.10 31.06 -14.38
N ARG A 667 -0.69 32.09 -14.05
CA ARG A 667 -0.33 33.15 -13.10
C ARG A 667 -1.08 32.93 -11.80
N GLY A 668 -0.60 31.99 -11.00
CA GLY A 668 -1.20 31.65 -9.73
C GLY A 668 -0.18 31.25 -8.68
N LYS A 669 -0.60 31.31 -7.41
CA LYS A 669 0.04 30.59 -6.32
C LYS A 669 -0.25 29.10 -6.51
N TYR A 670 0.64 28.21 -6.08
CA TYR A 670 0.52 26.73 -6.09
C TYR A 670 -0.91 26.14 -6.11
N ARG A 671 -1.80 26.62 -5.22
CA ARG A 671 -3.23 26.20 -5.10
C ARG A 671 -4.02 26.33 -6.41
N ILE A 672 -3.75 27.34 -7.23
CA ILE A 672 -4.42 27.54 -8.52
C ILE A 672 -4.00 26.46 -9.53
N ARG A 673 -2.78 25.90 -9.45
CA ARG A 673 -2.37 24.74 -10.27
C ARG A 673 -3.15 23.48 -9.90
N GLU A 674 -3.45 23.29 -8.63
CA GLU A 674 -4.27 22.15 -8.19
C GLU A 674 -5.68 22.25 -8.81
N ILE A 675 -6.32 23.42 -8.74
CA ILE A 675 -7.61 23.70 -9.41
C ILE A 675 -7.52 23.50 -10.94
N GLN A 676 -6.48 24.02 -11.59
CA GLN A 676 -6.21 23.83 -13.02
C GLN A 676 -6.15 22.35 -13.40
N SER A 677 -5.33 21.59 -12.67
CA SER A 677 -5.12 20.16 -12.94
C SER A 677 -6.40 19.34 -12.70
N GLN A 678 -7.25 19.70 -11.74
CA GLN A 678 -8.57 19.07 -11.57
C GLN A 678 -9.47 19.34 -12.78
N LEU A 679 -9.56 20.61 -13.22
CA LEU A 679 -10.52 21.03 -14.24
C LEU A 679 -10.11 20.57 -15.65
N LEU A 680 -8.82 20.68 -16.01
CA LEU A 680 -8.29 20.27 -17.32
C LEU A 680 -8.35 18.77 -17.57
N VAL A 681 -8.34 17.93 -16.51
CA VAL A 681 -8.52 16.47 -16.65
C VAL A 681 -9.97 16.01 -16.42
N SER A 682 -10.90 16.93 -16.17
CA SER A 682 -12.31 16.62 -15.90
C SER A 682 -13.13 16.46 -17.17
N PRO A 683 -14.35 15.88 -17.10
CA PRO A 683 -15.31 15.83 -18.19
C PRO A 683 -15.74 17.18 -18.77
N MET A 684 -15.28 18.32 -18.23
CA MET A 684 -15.46 19.62 -18.87
C MET A 684 -14.89 19.71 -20.28
N LEU A 685 -13.88 18.90 -20.63
CA LEU A 685 -13.40 18.74 -22.01
C LEU A 685 -14.53 18.31 -22.97
N GLY A 686 -15.54 17.59 -22.47
CA GLY A 686 -16.75 17.19 -23.21
C GLY A 686 -17.61 18.35 -23.71
N PHE A 687 -17.43 19.58 -23.19
CA PHE A 687 -18.25 20.74 -23.52
C PHE A 687 -17.47 21.72 -24.39
N GLY A 688 -17.97 21.96 -25.61
CA GLY A 688 -17.31 22.81 -26.62
C GLY A 688 -16.94 24.21 -26.14
N VAL A 689 -17.72 24.81 -25.23
CA VAL A 689 -17.44 26.13 -24.63
C VAL A 689 -16.15 26.13 -23.78
N PHE A 690 -15.97 25.16 -22.88
CA PHE A 690 -14.75 25.04 -22.09
C PHE A 690 -13.58 24.58 -22.96
N ARG A 691 -13.83 23.58 -23.82
CA ARG A 691 -12.83 23.01 -24.73
C ARG A 691 -12.21 24.05 -25.66
N ARG A 692 -13.00 25.00 -26.17
CA ARG A 692 -12.50 26.16 -26.92
C ARG A 692 -11.45 26.93 -26.12
N ARG A 693 -11.69 27.21 -24.84
CA ARG A 693 -10.74 27.94 -23.98
C ARG A 693 -9.46 27.15 -23.66
N VAL A 694 -9.52 25.83 -23.66
CA VAL A 694 -8.32 24.98 -23.57
C VAL A 694 -7.49 25.06 -24.86
N ILE A 695 -8.15 25.08 -26.03
CA ILE A 695 -7.47 25.27 -27.33
C ILE A 695 -6.88 26.69 -27.42
N ASP A 696 -7.64 27.74 -27.07
CA ASP A 696 -7.15 29.13 -26.98
C ASP A 696 -5.88 29.24 -26.11
N ALA A 697 -5.78 28.44 -25.03
CA ALA A 697 -4.63 28.42 -24.13
C ALA A 697 -3.44 27.60 -24.63
N LEU A 698 -3.66 26.62 -25.52
CA LEU A 698 -2.61 25.89 -26.24
C LEU A 698 -1.99 26.70 -27.40
N ASP A 699 -2.67 27.76 -27.84
CA ASP A 699 -2.13 28.77 -28.77
C ASP A 699 -1.45 29.96 -28.07
N ASP A 700 -1.38 29.98 -26.73
CA ASP A 700 -0.75 31.07 -25.99
C ASP A 700 0.78 30.89 -25.85
N HIS A 701 1.50 31.72 -26.62
CA HIS A 701 2.96 31.74 -26.69
C HIS A 701 3.66 32.64 -25.64
N ALA A 702 2.95 33.19 -24.65
CA ALA A 702 3.59 33.99 -23.60
C ALA A 702 4.61 33.17 -22.79
N GLU A 703 5.83 33.69 -22.59
CA GLU A 703 6.83 33.07 -21.69
C GLU A 703 6.38 33.21 -20.23
N VAL A 704 6.40 32.11 -19.49
CA VAL A 704 5.95 32.02 -18.09
C VAL A 704 7.02 31.44 -17.17
N GLY A 705 8.06 30.82 -17.73
CA GLY A 705 9.21 30.28 -17.00
C GLY A 705 10.31 29.83 -17.94
N SER A 706 11.25 29.04 -17.43
CA SER A 706 12.31 28.45 -18.26
C SER A 706 12.85 27.14 -17.72
N VAL A 707 13.20 26.26 -18.65
CA VAL A 707 14.09 25.14 -18.39
C VAL A 707 15.53 25.64 -18.45
N GLU A 708 16.28 25.43 -17.37
CA GLU A 708 17.72 25.68 -17.30
C GLU A 708 18.46 24.35 -17.14
N CYS A 709 19.64 24.25 -17.76
CA CYS A 709 20.52 23.09 -17.68
C CYS A 709 21.90 23.52 -17.16
N ASP A 710 22.37 22.93 -16.07
CA ASP A 710 23.66 23.29 -15.44
C ASP A 710 24.87 22.70 -16.20
N GLU A 711 26.07 22.83 -15.63
CA GLU A 711 27.31 22.34 -16.25
C GLU A 711 27.44 20.81 -16.19
N ASP A 712 26.87 20.19 -15.15
CA ASP A 712 26.78 18.73 -14.97
C ASP A 712 25.58 18.15 -15.75
N GLY A 713 24.87 18.98 -16.52
CA GLY A 713 23.70 18.61 -17.31
C GLY A 713 22.44 18.33 -16.48
N ARG A 714 22.36 18.74 -15.22
CA ARG A 714 21.12 18.68 -14.41
C ARG A 714 20.12 19.70 -14.94
N ILE A 715 18.84 19.38 -14.85
CA ILE A 715 17.75 20.21 -15.36
C ILE A 715 16.94 20.79 -14.21
N ALA A 716 16.63 22.09 -14.29
CA ALA A 716 15.68 22.78 -13.43
C ALA A 716 14.61 23.46 -14.29
N VAL A 717 13.34 23.11 -14.09
CA VAL A 717 12.19 23.78 -14.72
C VAL A 717 11.71 24.85 -13.74
N LYS A 718 12.10 26.11 -13.98
CA LYS A 718 11.74 27.27 -13.15
C LYS A 718 10.45 27.91 -13.65
N LEU A 719 9.52 28.14 -12.74
CA LEU A 719 8.18 28.66 -13.00
C LEU A 719 7.81 29.70 -11.92
N PRO A 720 6.71 30.48 -12.06
CA PRO A 720 6.47 31.65 -11.21
C PRO A 720 6.29 31.33 -9.71
N ASP A 721 5.87 30.10 -9.40
CA ASP A 721 5.54 29.63 -8.04
C ASP A 721 6.44 28.49 -7.54
N ARG A 722 7.29 27.91 -8.39
CA ARG A 722 8.00 26.65 -8.12
C ARG A 722 9.27 26.45 -8.96
N THR A 723 10.08 25.48 -8.57
CA THR A 723 11.13 24.91 -9.44
C THR A 723 11.08 23.39 -9.32
N GLU A 724 10.95 22.72 -10.47
CA GLU A 724 10.90 21.26 -10.58
C GLU A 724 12.25 20.74 -11.09
N PHE A 725 12.68 19.56 -10.61
CA PHE A 725 13.98 18.97 -10.98
C PHE A 725 13.78 17.58 -11.62
N PRO A 726 13.60 17.49 -12.95
CA PRO A 726 13.33 16.23 -13.64
C PRO A 726 14.48 15.22 -13.48
N SER A 727 14.18 14.06 -12.91
CA SER A 727 15.14 12.97 -12.70
C SER A 727 15.34 12.15 -13.99
N LEU A 728 15.86 12.80 -15.04
CA LEU A 728 16.16 12.13 -16.30
C LEU A 728 17.35 11.18 -16.17
N ARG A 729 17.23 10.01 -16.80
CA ARG A 729 18.33 9.06 -16.94
C ARG A 729 19.38 9.57 -17.94
N GLU A 730 20.58 9.02 -17.83
CA GLU A 730 21.59 9.09 -18.87
C GLU A 730 21.10 8.35 -20.12
N GLY A 731 21.38 8.87 -21.32
CA GLY A 731 20.90 8.32 -22.59
C GLY A 731 19.44 8.65 -22.96
N VAL A 732 18.71 9.45 -22.17
CA VAL A 732 17.40 9.98 -22.58
C VAL A 732 17.58 10.94 -23.78
N PRO A 733 16.85 10.75 -24.90
CA PRO A 733 16.91 11.62 -26.07
C PRO A 733 16.33 13.02 -25.75
N ASP A 734 16.63 14.01 -26.59
CA ASP A 734 16.07 15.38 -26.47
C ASP A 734 16.39 16.10 -25.14
N ARG A 735 17.43 15.66 -24.41
CA ARG A 735 17.97 16.36 -23.23
C ARG A 735 18.54 17.73 -23.64
N PRO A 736 18.24 18.83 -22.92
CA PRO A 736 18.88 20.13 -23.12
C PRO A 736 20.40 20.06 -23.02
N ALA A 737 21.10 20.87 -23.82
CA ALA A 737 22.56 20.97 -23.75
C ALA A 737 23.01 21.55 -22.38
N PRO A 738 24.17 21.16 -21.83
CA PRO A 738 24.74 21.79 -20.65
C PRO A 738 24.90 23.31 -20.84
N ARG A 739 24.71 24.09 -19.76
CA ARG A 739 24.69 25.57 -19.78
C ARG A 739 23.63 26.20 -20.70
N SER A 740 22.52 25.53 -21.01
CA SER A 740 21.44 26.09 -21.84
C SER A 740 20.24 26.60 -21.03
N ARG A 741 19.52 27.59 -21.60
CA ARG A 741 18.19 28.05 -21.14
C ARG A 741 17.19 27.94 -22.29
N MET A 742 16.02 27.38 -22.02
CA MET A 742 14.90 27.27 -22.96
C MET A 742 13.63 27.86 -22.33
N PRO A 743 12.81 28.65 -23.05
CA PRO A 743 11.59 29.21 -22.50
C PRO A 743 10.52 28.13 -22.29
N VAL A 744 9.80 28.23 -21.17
CA VAL A 744 8.52 27.56 -20.94
C VAL A 744 7.42 28.59 -21.20
N ARG A 745 6.49 28.27 -22.09
CA ARG A 745 5.35 29.13 -22.45
C ARG A 745 4.06 28.63 -21.82
N LYS A 746 3.03 29.48 -21.77
CA LYS A 746 1.71 29.09 -21.24
C LYS A 746 1.17 27.82 -21.90
N ARG A 747 1.28 27.68 -23.22
CA ARG A 747 0.88 26.45 -23.93
C ARG A 747 1.62 25.18 -23.47
N ASP A 748 2.85 25.32 -22.97
CA ASP A 748 3.63 24.18 -22.49
C ASP A 748 3.08 23.68 -21.13
N GLU A 749 2.74 24.59 -20.21
CA GLU A 749 2.09 24.24 -18.92
C GLU A 749 0.71 23.57 -19.14
N VAL A 750 -0.06 24.04 -20.14
CA VAL A 750 -1.37 23.43 -20.47
C VAL A 750 -1.18 22.02 -21.04
N ALA A 751 -0.17 21.80 -21.88
CA ALA A 751 0.17 20.47 -22.40
C ALA A 751 0.69 19.52 -21.30
N ASP A 752 1.50 20.01 -20.35
CA ASP A 752 1.95 19.26 -19.17
C ASP A 752 0.78 18.75 -18.32
N MET A 753 -0.27 19.56 -18.16
CA MET A 753 -1.49 19.15 -17.44
C MET A 753 -2.36 18.20 -18.27
N LEU A 754 -2.49 18.41 -19.59
CA LEU A 754 -3.31 17.56 -20.47
C LEU A 754 -2.73 16.16 -20.70
N LYS A 755 -1.41 15.94 -20.57
CA LYS A 755 -0.79 14.61 -20.73
C LYS A 755 -1.32 13.55 -19.73
N GLY A 756 -2.04 13.97 -18.69
CA GLY A 756 -2.72 13.08 -17.73
C GLY A 756 -4.09 12.56 -18.17
N VAL A 757 -4.62 13.00 -19.33
CA VAL A 757 -5.92 12.62 -19.90
C VAL A 757 -5.78 11.45 -20.87
N GLU A 758 -6.77 10.56 -20.91
CA GLU A 758 -6.77 9.39 -21.79
C GLU A 758 -6.63 9.78 -23.28
N GLY A 759 -5.73 9.10 -23.99
CA GLY A 759 -5.42 9.37 -25.40
C GLY A 759 -4.50 10.57 -25.68
N MET A 760 -4.23 11.45 -24.71
CA MET A 760 -3.44 12.66 -24.96
C MET A 760 -1.95 12.38 -25.12
N PRO A 761 -1.27 12.94 -26.14
CA PRO A 761 0.16 12.83 -26.33
C PRO A 761 0.96 13.09 -25.05
N TYR A 762 2.01 12.31 -24.86
CA TYR A 762 2.98 12.59 -23.81
C TYR A 762 3.68 13.93 -24.08
N PHE A 763 4.08 14.65 -23.02
CA PHE A 763 4.66 15.99 -23.10
C PHE A 763 5.65 16.24 -21.97
N GLU A 764 6.77 16.91 -22.25
CA GLU A 764 7.72 17.37 -21.23
C GLU A 764 8.30 18.75 -21.57
N HIS A 765 8.45 19.59 -20.54
CA HIS A 765 8.93 20.97 -20.66
C HIS A 765 10.33 21.11 -21.31
N HIS A 766 11.19 20.10 -21.11
CA HIS A 766 12.58 20.11 -21.52
C HIS A 766 12.81 19.72 -23.00
N TRP A 767 11.79 19.28 -23.72
CA TRP A 767 11.92 18.89 -25.13
C TRP A 767 12.20 20.09 -26.05
N PRO A 768 12.93 19.90 -27.17
CA PRO A 768 13.07 20.88 -28.24
C PRO A 768 11.72 21.40 -28.76
N GLU A 769 11.67 22.66 -29.16
CA GLU A 769 10.43 23.35 -29.56
C GLU A 769 9.66 22.61 -30.66
N ALA A 770 10.37 22.01 -31.62
CA ALA A 770 9.76 21.23 -32.70
C ALA A 770 9.07 19.93 -32.21
N ARG A 771 9.50 19.34 -31.09
CA ARG A 771 8.83 18.19 -30.45
C ARG A 771 7.66 18.67 -29.59
N LYS A 772 7.83 19.74 -28.79
CA LYS A 772 6.73 20.38 -28.04
C LYS A 772 5.58 20.80 -28.95
N GLY A 773 5.88 21.49 -30.05
CA GLY A 773 4.89 21.92 -31.04
C GLY A 773 4.11 20.77 -31.67
N ARG A 774 4.76 19.66 -32.07
CA ARG A 774 4.05 18.48 -32.60
C ARG A 774 3.09 17.86 -31.58
N ALA A 775 3.48 17.77 -30.31
CA ALA A 775 2.61 17.25 -29.26
C ALA A 775 1.40 18.19 -28.99
N ILE A 776 1.63 19.50 -28.97
CA ILE A 776 0.59 20.52 -28.77
C ILE A 776 -0.42 20.54 -29.93
N GLU A 777 0.03 20.49 -31.19
CA GLU A 777 -0.89 20.43 -32.33
C GLU A 777 -1.69 19.11 -32.38
N GLU A 778 -1.10 17.99 -31.96
CA GLU A 778 -1.84 16.73 -31.85
C GLU A 778 -2.86 16.76 -30.69
N MET A 779 -2.54 17.37 -29.54
CA MET A 779 -3.53 17.64 -28.48
C MET A 779 -4.68 18.52 -29.00
N LYS A 780 -4.38 19.60 -29.72
CA LYS A 780 -5.39 20.47 -30.35
C LYS A 780 -6.25 19.69 -31.36
N ARG A 781 -5.65 18.82 -32.17
CA ARG A 781 -6.36 17.95 -33.12
C ARG A 781 -7.29 16.96 -32.41
N LEU A 782 -6.83 16.30 -31.35
CA LEU A 782 -7.63 15.35 -30.58
C LEU A 782 -8.77 16.03 -29.81
N LEU A 783 -8.54 17.22 -29.23
CA LEU A 783 -9.60 18.05 -28.65
C LEU A 783 -10.62 18.49 -29.72
N GLY A 784 -10.15 18.95 -30.89
CA GLY A 784 -11.04 19.35 -31.99
C GLY A 784 -11.91 18.21 -32.50
N LEU A 785 -11.33 17.01 -32.67
CA LEU A 785 -11.98 15.85 -33.27
C LEU A 785 -12.82 15.02 -32.29
N TYR A 786 -12.24 14.65 -31.14
CA TYR A 786 -12.88 13.75 -30.16
C TYR A 786 -13.40 14.49 -28.92
N GLY A 787 -13.44 15.83 -28.97
CA GLY A 787 -13.83 16.67 -27.84
C GLY A 787 -15.11 16.22 -27.13
N ASP A 788 -16.19 15.98 -27.88
CA ASP A 788 -17.49 15.58 -27.29
C ASP A 788 -17.55 14.08 -26.89
N ARG A 789 -16.45 13.34 -27.07
CA ARG A 789 -16.24 11.95 -26.58
C ARG A 789 -15.58 11.91 -25.21
N TYR A 790 -15.01 13.01 -24.72
CA TYR A 790 -14.55 13.12 -23.34
C TYR A 790 -15.74 13.19 -22.39
N ARG A 791 -15.92 12.14 -21.58
CA ARG A 791 -17.07 11.93 -20.70
C ARG A 791 -16.61 11.53 -19.30
N PRO A 792 -17.46 11.64 -18.25
CA PRO A 792 -17.17 11.01 -16.97
C PRO A 792 -17.01 9.50 -17.17
N VAL A 793 -16.22 8.87 -16.31
CA VAL A 793 -15.92 7.43 -16.27
C VAL A 793 -17.22 6.59 -16.35
N VAL A 794 -17.65 6.23 -17.57
CA VAL A 794 -18.95 5.58 -17.86
C VAL A 794 -18.95 4.11 -17.44
N LEU A 795 -17.79 3.49 -17.52
CA LEU A 795 -17.54 2.12 -17.12
C LEU A 795 -16.90 2.13 -15.74
N ASP A 796 -17.45 1.35 -14.80
CA ASP A 796 -16.95 1.20 -13.41
C ASP A 796 -15.53 0.58 -13.40
N ARG A 797 -14.53 1.42 -13.71
CA ARG A 797 -13.15 1.04 -14.06
C ARG A 797 -12.22 1.08 -12.84
N ARG A 798 -12.54 1.93 -11.88
CA ARG A 798 -12.03 1.92 -10.50
C ARG A 798 -13.25 2.06 -9.60
N SER A 799 -13.35 1.15 -8.63
CA SER A 799 -14.36 1.21 -7.56
C SER A 799 -14.43 2.62 -6.99
N TYR A 800 -15.60 3.26 -7.15
CA TYR A 800 -15.94 4.48 -6.40
C TYR A 800 -15.98 4.09 -4.93
N ASP A 801 -14.90 4.33 -4.19
CA ASP A 801 -14.82 4.03 -2.76
C ASP A 801 -15.81 4.95 -2.01
N PRO A 802 -16.96 4.45 -1.52
CA PRO A 802 -17.96 5.29 -0.90
C PRO A 802 -17.62 5.64 0.56
N LEU A 803 -16.44 5.21 1.02
CA LEU A 803 -15.85 5.48 2.34
C LEU A 803 -14.68 6.46 2.25
N SER A 804 -14.19 6.78 1.04
CA SER A 804 -13.24 7.89 0.86
C SER A 804 -13.93 9.20 1.20
N GLN A 805 -13.48 9.85 2.28
CA GLN A 805 -13.97 11.18 2.71
C GLN A 805 -13.68 12.29 1.68
N TYR A 806 -12.84 11.99 0.67
CA TYR A 806 -12.57 12.86 -0.46
C TYR A 806 -12.99 12.17 -1.75
N PRO A 807 -14.05 12.63 -2.44
CA PRO A 807 -14.37 12.13 -3.78
C PRO A 807 -13.25 12.57 -4.73
N HIS A 808 -12.51 11.62 -5.30
CA HIS A 808 -11.59 11.93 -6.38
C HIS A 808 -12.39 12.53 -7.55
N PRO A 809 -11.97 13.68 -8.11
CA PRO A 809 -12.71 14.31 -9.19
C PRO A 809 -12.80 13.36 -10.39
N PRO A 810 -13.97 13.25 -11.05
CA PRO A 810 -14.11 12.39 -12.20
C PRO A 810 -13.13 12.83 -13.28
N ARG A 811 -12.46 11.86 -13.90
CA ARG A 811 -11.58 12.12 -15.05
C ARG A 811 -12.36 12.01 -16.35
N ALA A 812 -11.90 12.75 -17.35
CA ALA A 812 -12.30 12.57 -18.73
C ALA A 812 -11.68 11.27 -19.27
N GLU A 813 -12.55 10.35 -19.67
CA GLU A 813 -12.20 9.17 -20.48
C GLU A 813 -12.84 9.33 -21.87
N LEU A 814 -12.23 8.74 -22.90
CA LEU A 814 -12.78 8.77 -24.26
C LEU A 814 -13.82 7.66 -24.42
N SER A 815 -15.03 8.03 -24.86
CA SER A 815 -16.15 7.11 -25.05
C SER A 815 -16.73 7.24 -26.46
N PHE A 816 -16.70 6.15 -27.23
CA PHE A 816 -17.17 6.09 -28.61
C PHE A 816 -18.50 5.33 -28.72
N PRO A 817 -19.44 5.77 -29.60
CA PRO A 817 -20.65 5.02 -29.87
C PRO A 817 -20.33 3.72 -30.63
N PRO A 818 -21.02 2.60 -30.36
CA PRO A 818 -20.86 1.39 -31.15
C PRO A 818 -21.52 1.55 -32.52
N LEU A 819 -20.76 1.29 -33.59
CA LEU A 819 -21.27 1.26 -34.97
C LEU A 819 -21.64 -0.18 -35.38
N ASP A 820 -22.68 -0.32 -36.19
CA ASP A 820 -23.16 -1.62 -36.71
C ASP A 820 -22.77 -1.87 -38.18
N HIS A 821 -22.19 -0.86 -38.82
CA HIS A 821 -21.61 -0.81 -40.16
C HIS A 821 -20.18 -0.18 -40.12
N PRO A 822 -19.31 -0.38 -41.14
CA PRO A 822 -17.97 0.18 -41.14
C PRO A 822 -18.01 1.71 -41.19
N ALA A 823 -17.17 2.37 -40.41
CA ALA A 823 -17.18 3.81 -40.28
C ALA A 823 -16.93 4.51 -41.62
N SER A 824 -17.83 5.42 -41.98
CA SER A 824 -17.63 6.33 -43.11
C SER A 824 -16.49 7.31 -42.85
N THR A 825 -15.93 7.88 -43.90
CA THR A 825 -14.89 8.93 -43.79
C THR A 825 -15.46 10.16 -43.07
N GLU A 826 -16.74 10.42 -43.30
CA GLU A 826 -17.56 11.43 -42.66
C GLU A 826 -17.66 11.22 -41.14
N GLU A 827 -18.02 10.02 -40.66
CA GLU A 827 -18.08 9.70 -39.23
C GLU A 827 -16.73 9.76 -38.53
N ALA A 828 -15.67 9.26 -39.18
CA ALA A 828 -14.31 9.40 -38.67
C ALA A 828 -13.88 10.88 -38.58
N SER A 829 -14.26 11.72 -39.56
CA SER A 829 -14.01 13.16 -39.53
C SER A 829 -14.85 13.94 -38.51
N ALA A 830 -16.00 13.39 -38.11
CA ALA A 830 -16.87 13.91 -37.05
C ALA A 830 -16.55 13.33 -35.66
N GLY A 831 -15.47 12.57 -35.52
CA GLY A 831 -15.05 11.94 -34.27
C GLY A 831 -16.07 10.95 -33.69
N LEU A 832 -16.95 10.39 -34.53
CA LEU A 832 -17.85 9.29 -34.17
C LEU A 832 -17.11 7.95 -34.18
N ALA A 833 -16.09 7.84 -35.03
CA ALA A 833 -15.17 6.70 -35.13
C ALA A 833 -13.71 7.15 -34.90
N ILE A 834 -12.82 6.20 -34.57
CA ILE A 834 -11.37 6.43 -34.43
C ILE A 834 -10.68 6.44 -35.80
N PHE A 835 -11.21 5.68 -36.76
CA PHE A 835 -10.70 5.61 -38.12
C PHE A 835 -11.82 5.26 -39.11
N SER A 836 -11.52 5.37 -40.41
CA SER A 836 -12.31 4.81 -41.52
C SER A 836 -11.35 4.14 -42.49
N LEU A 837 -11.77 3.05 -43.11
CA LEU A 837 -10.96 2.28 -44.08
C LEU A 837 -11.12 2.78 -45.52
N GLY A 838 -11.91 3.83 -45.74
CA GLY A 838 -12.01 4.56 -47.00
C GLY A 838 -12.99 3.96 -48.01
N ARG A 839 -13.43 4.80 -48.96
CA ARG A 839 -14.36 4.40 -50.03
C ARG A 839 -13.62 3.59 -51.11
N GLY A 840 -14.13 2.40 -51.43
CA GLY A 840 -13.66 1.57 -52.54
C GLY A 840 -12.97 0.25 -52.15
N ALA A 841 -12.68 0.04 -50.86
CA ALA A 841 -12.27 -1.27 -50.35
C ALA A 841 -13.49 -2.08 -49.89
N GLU A 842 -13.45 -3.41 -50.01
CA GLU A 842 -14.46 -4.30 -49.41
C GLU A 842 -14.21 -4.36 -47.89
N THR A 843 -15.16 -3.85 -47.10
CA THR A 843 -15.01 -3.65 -45.65
C THR A 843 -16.22 -4.19 -44.87
N ARG A 844 -16.01 -4.63 -43.63
CA ARG A 844 -17.07 -5.10 -42.73
C ARG A 844 -16.72 -4.88 -41.26
N VAL A 845 -17.72 -4.75 -40.40
CA VAL A 845 -17.53 -4.66 -38.94
C VAL A 845 -17.20 -6.04 -38.36
N TRP A 846 -16.20 -6.10 -37.50
CA TRP A 846 -16.05 -7.23 -36.58
C TRP A 846 -16.80 -6.92 -35.29
N ARG A 847 -17.96 -7.56 -35.07
CA ARG A 847 -18.83 -7.25 -33.92
C ARG A 847 -18.16 -7.66 -32.61
N MET A 848 -17.63 -6.66 -31.90
CA MET A 848 -16.94 -6.84 -30.62
C MET A 848 -17.89 -7.41 -29.55
N PRO A 849 -17.45 -8.37 -28.71
CA PRO A 849 -18.23 -8.92 -27.59
C PRO A 849 -18.72 -7.89 -26.54
N ALA A 850 -18.12 -6.70 -26.50
CA ALA A 850 -18.55 -5.56 -25.68
C ALA A 850 -18.24 -4.24 -26.40
N PRO A 851 -18.93 -3.12 -26.10
CA PRO A 851 -18.68 -1.81 -26.73
C PRO A 851 -17.27 -1.25 -26.53
N ALA A 852 -16.57 -1.70 -25.47
CA ALA A 852 -15.14 -1.48 -25.28
C ALA A 852 -14.52 -2.74 -24.67
N MET A 853 -13.27 -3.05 -25.06
CA MET A 853 -12.53 -4.23 -24.56
C MET A 853 -11.16 -3.80 -24.01
N PRO A 854 -10.74 -4.25 -22.80
CA PRO A 854 -9.41 -3.97 -22.27
C PRO A 854 -8.35 -4.59 -23.19
N ALA A 855 -7.46 -3.77 -23.74
CA ALA A 855 -6.53 -4.15 -24.79
C ALA A 855 -5.10 -3.71 -24.45
N ARG A 856 -4.12 -4.37 -25.08
CA ARG A 856 -2.70 -4.01 -25.01
C ARG A 856 -2.13 -3.96 -26.42
N TRP A 857 -1.53 -2.82 -26.78
CA TRP A 857 -0.79 -2.69 -28.04
C TRP A 857 0.66 -3.16 -27.82
N THR A 858 0.92 -4.42 -28.17
CA THR A 858 2.16 -5.15 -27.81
C THR A 858 3.45 -4.57 -28.40
N SER A 859 3.32 -3.80 -29.48
CA SER A 859 4.38 -3.12 -30.25
C SER A 859 4.44 -1.61 -29.98
N LEU A 860 3.55 -1.04 -29.16
CA LEU A 860 3.58 0.38 -28.84
C LEU A 860 4.92 0.75 -28.19
N ALA A 861 5.63 1.70 -28.81
CA ALA A 861 6.86 2.25 -28.30
C ALA A 861 6.57 3.14 -27.08
N ILE A 862 7.19 2.80 -25.95
CA ILE A 862 7.06 3.57 -24.70
C ILE A 862 8.13 4.67 -24.69
N PRO A 863 7.79 5.94 -24.37
CA PRO A 863 8.78 6.99 -24.20
C PRO A 863 9.79 6.64 -23.10
N PRO A 864 11.12 6.69 -23.35
CA PRO A 864 12.15 6.35 -22.34
C PRO A 864 12.19 7.34 -21.16
N ASP A 865 11.56 8.50 -21.36
CA ASP A 865 11.33 9.59 -20.43
C ASP A 865 10.05 9.45 -19.58
N ASP A 866 9.18 8.45 -19.80
CA ASP A 866 7.95 8.29 -19.00
C ASP A 866 8.25 8.12 -17.48
N PRO A 867 7.53 8.81 -16.57
CA PRO A 867 7.81 8.77 -15.13
C PRO A 867 7.77 7.38 -14.50
N ILE A 868 6.97 6.44 -15.03
CA ILE A 868 6.94 5.05 -14.55
C ILE A 868 8.28 4.35 -14.85
N LEU A 869 8.92 4.64 -15.99
CA LEU A 869 10.25 4.11 -16.30
C LEU A 869 11.34 4.81 -15.49
N LEU A 870 11.26 6.13 -15.33
CA LEU A 870 12.21 6.92 -14.54
C LEU A 870 12.18 6.59 -13.04
N SER A 871 11.04 6.16 -12.50
CA SER A 871 10.87 5.78 -11.08
C SER A 871 11.74 4.59 -10.63
N LEU A 872 12.27 3.80 -11.57
CA LEU A 872 13.11 2.64 -11.31
C LEU A 872 14.59 3.04 -11.14
N PRO A 873 15.37 2.36 -10.27
CA PRO A 873 16.82 2.53 -10.21
C PRO A 873 17.49 2.31 -11.57
N ALA A 874 18.52 3.11 -11.89
CA ALA A 874 19.32 2.95 -13.09
C ALA A 874 19.95 1.54 -13.16
N GLY A 875 20.10 1.01 -14.39
CA GLY A 875 20.68 -0.31 -14.63
C GLY A 875 19.77 -1.52 -14.34
N LYS A 876 18.57 -1.33 -13.76
CA LYS A 876 17.59 -2.42 -13.61
C LYS A 876 16.70 -2.56 -14.85
N PRO A 877 16.38 -3.80 -15.30
CA PRO A 877 15.39 -4.02 -16.35
C PRO A 877 14.00 -3.56 -15.88
N VAL A 878 13.22 -3.02 -16.80
CA VAL A 878 11.82 -2.64 -16.54
C VAL A 878 10.99 -3.90 -16.30
N HIS A 879 10.18 -3.92 -15.24
CA HIS A 879 9.34 -5.09 -14.94
C HIS A 879 8.26 -5.26 -16.03
N PRO A 880 7.97 -6.47 -16.53
CA PRO A 880 7.00 -6.68 -17.61
C PRO A 880 5.63 -6.04 -17.33
N ALA A 881 5.13 -6.09 -16.08
CA ALA A 881 3.87 -5.45 -15.70
C ALA A 881 3.87 -3.91 -15.90
N GLN A 882 5.02 -3.23 -15.79
CA GLN A 882 5.11 -1.79 -16.02
C GLN A 882 5.05 -1.44 -17.51
N ILE A 883 5.68 -2.27 -18.36
CA ILE A 883 5.52 -2.21 -19.82
C ILE A 883 4.04 -2.44 -20.18
N GLU A 884 3.39 -3.37 -19.49
CA GLU A 884 2.01 -3.77 -19.78
C GLU A 884 0.96 -2.73 -19.32
N VAL A 885 1.26 -1.97 -18.25
CA VAL A 885 0.51 -0.75 -17.88
C VAL A 885 0.67 0.36 -18.92
N LEU A 886 1.86 0.55 -19.50
CA LEU A 886 2.14 1.62 -20.47
C LEU A 886 1.67 1.29 -21.90
N GLN A 887 1.62 0.01 -22.26
CA GLN A 887 1.00 -0.50 -23.49
C GLN A 887 -0.51 -0.74 -23.37
N GLY A 888 -1.07 -0.56 -22.17
CA GLY A 888 -2.48 -0.80 -21.86
C GLY A 888 -3.43 0.29 -22.38
N GLY A 889 -4.67 -0.10 -22.66
CA GLY A 889 -5.71 0.77 -23.17
C GLY A 889 -7.00 0.02 -23.47
N TRP A 890 -7.78 0.54 -24.42
CA TRP A 890 -9.10 0.03 -24.78
C TRP A 890 -9.27 -0.02 -26.30
N ALA A 891 -9.73 -1.15 -26.82
CA ALA A 891 -10.31 -1.20 -28.15
C ALA A 891 -11.78 -0.73 -28.06
N TRP A 892 -12.19 0.15 -28.97
CA TRP A 892 -13.54 0.74 -29.06
C TRP A 892 -14.22 0.54 -30.43
N GLN A 893 -13.44 0.26 -31.47
CA GLN A 893 -13.89 0.04 -32.84
C GLN A 893 -13.16 -1.20 -33.39
N ALA A 894 -13.80 -1.99 -34.24
CA ALA A 894 -13.16 -3.13 -34.89
C ALA A 894 -13.74 -3.38 -36.28
N GLU A 895 -12.89 -3.30 -37.30
CA GLU A 895 -13.27 -3.45 -38.69
C GLU A 895 -12.29 -4.36 -39.43
N GLU A 896 -12.76 -4.94 -40.52
CA GLU A 896 -11.96 -5.80 -41.39
C GLU A 896 -11.98 -5.23 -42.80
N VAL A 897 -10.79 -5.07 -43.40
CA VAL A 897 -10.62 -4.74 -44.82
C VAL A 897 -10.14 -5.96 -45.58
N ARG A 898 -10.71 -6.20 -46.76
CA ARG A 898 -10.22 -7.23 -47.67
C ARG A 898 -8.95 -6.75 -48.37
N ARG A 899 -7.86 -7.51 -48.24
CA ARG A 899 -6.61 -7.35 -48.99
C ARG A 899 -6.31 -8.64 -49.76
N GLY A 900 -6.56 -8.61 -51.07
CA GLY A 900 -6.57 -9.82 -51.90
C GLY A 900 -7.63 -10.83 -51.42
N ASP A 901 -7.21 -12.05 -51.13
CA ASP A 901 -8.09 -13.13 -50.67
C ASP A 901 -8.19 -13.25 -49.14
N ARG A 902 -7.71 -12.24 -48.39
CA ARG A 902 -7.73 -12.24 -46.92
C ARG A 902 -8.42 -11.02 -46.35
N TRP A 903 -9.02 -11.19 -45.18
CA TRP A 903 -9.53 -10.10 -44.35
C TRP A 903 -8.48 -9.74 -43.30
N GLU A 904 -8.10 -8.47 -43.24
CA GLU A 904 -7.21 -7.92 -42.21
C GLU A 904 -8.02 -7.10 -41.22
N ARG A 905 -8.01 -7.52 -39.94
CA ARG A 905 -8.70 -6.82 -38.85
C ARG A 905 -7.86 -5.69 -38.28
N ILE A 906 -8.51 -4.55 -38.02
CA ILE A 906 -7.93 -3.34 -37.46
C ILE A 906 -8.82 -2.89 -36.29
N TYR A 907 -8.20 -2.55 -35.16
CA TYR A 907 -8.88 -2.04 -33.96
C TYR A 907 -8.64 -0.55 -33.79
N GLY A 908 -9.68 0.19 -33.41
CA GLY A 908 -9.57 1.56 -32.92
C GLY A 908 -9.18 1.50 -31.44
N PHE A 909 -7.93 1.83 -31.15
CA PHE A 909 -7.32 1.71 -29.83
C PHE A 909 -7.13 3.09 -29.20
N VAL A 910 -7.56 3.20 -27.95
CA VAL A 910 -7.30 4.33 -27.05
C VAL A 910 -6.34 3.85 -25.97
N GLY A 911 -5.10 4.31 -26.02
CA GLY A 911 -4.08 4.06 -25.00
C GLY A 911 -3.84 5.28 -24.11
N ARG A 912 -2.96 5.12 -23.12
CA ARG A 912 -2.58 6.20 -22.19
C ARG A 912 -2.15 7.49 -22.90
N HIS A 913 -1.36 7.39 -23.97
CA HIS A 913 -0.79 8.54 -24.69
C HIS A 913 -1.03 8.52 -26.21
N VAL A 914 -2.05 7.80 -26.68
CA VAL A 914 -2.30 7.60 -28.11
C VAL A 914 -3.76 7.25 -28.40
N VAL A 915 -4.29 7.73 -29.53
CA VAL A 915 -5.53 7.25 -30.16
C VAL A 915 -5.20 6.86 -31.60
N ALA A 916 -5.36 5.59 -31.96
CA ALA A 916 -4.87 5.06 -33.25
C ALA A 916 -5.69 3.90 -33.80
N ALA A 917 -5.60 3.70 -35.12
CA ALA A 917 -5.96 2.44 -35.77
C ALA A 917 -4.77 1.47 -35.66
N VAL A 918 -4.98 0.29 -35.09
CA VAL A 918 -3.92 -0.69 -34.78
C VAL A 918 -4.24 -2.04 -35.43
N PRO A 919 -3.30 -2.67 -36.16
CA PRO A 919 -3.50 -4.02 -36.70
C PRO A 919 -3.80 -5.05 -35.61
N ALA A 920 -4.76 -5.94 -35.85
CA ALA A 920 -5.17 -6.95 -34.88
C ALA A 920 -4.05 -7.93 -34.46
N SER A 921 -3.01 -8.08 -35.28
CA SER A 921 -1.80 -8.84 -34.98
C SER A 921 -0.97 -8.24 -33.83
N GLU A 922 -1.10 -6.93 -33.62
CA GLU A 922 -0.37 -6.15 -32.60
C GLU A 922 -1.15 -5.99 -31.29
N ILE A 923 -2.46 -6.28 -31.30
CA ILE A 923 -3.34 -6.24 -30.13
C ILE A 923 -3.33 -7.57 -29.38
N ASP A 924 -3.22 -7.48 -28.05
CA ASP A 924 -3.61 -8.52 -27.11
C ASP A 924 -4.83 -8.05 -26.29
N PHE A 925 -5.69 -9.00 -25.89
CA PHE A 925 -6.79 -8.81 -24.95
C PHE A 925 -6.49 -9.60 -23.66
N PRO A 926 -5.70 -9.06 -22.71
CA PRO A 926 -5.37 -9.78 -21.47
C PRO A 926 -6.63 -10.13 -20.66
N ALA A 927 -6.58 -11.22 -19.91
CA ALA A 927 -7.52 -11.43 -18.81
C ALA A 927 -7.19 -10.47 -17.64
N ASP A 928 -8.20 -10.05 -16.85
CA ASP A 928 -7.98 -9.16 -15.69
C ASP A 928 -6.93 -9.76 -14.73
N GLU A 929 -5.87 -9.00 -14.46
CA GLU A 929 -4.63 -9.47 -13.82
C GLU A 929 -4.77 -9.69 -12.29
N ALA A 930 -5.88 -9.27 -11.70
CA ALA A 930 -6.14 -9.35 -10.26
C ALA A 930 -7.01 -10.57 -9.88
N SER A 931 -6.46 -11.78 -10.05
CA SER A 931 -6.92 -13.11 -9.56
C SER A 931 -8.37 -13.58 -9.80
N ALA A 932 -9.27 -12.72 -10.27
CA ALA A 932 -10.71 -12.98 -10.42
C ALA A 932 -11.12 -13.47 -11.82
N SER A 933 -10.21 -13.45 -12.79
CA SER A 933 -10.45 -13.98 -14.14
C SER A 933 -10.27 -15.50 -14.21
N GLY A 934 -9.37 -16.07 -13.38
CA GLY A 934 -9.01 -17.49 -13.38
C GLY A 934 -8.14 -17.94 -14.55
N PHE A 935 -7.71 -17.02 -15.44
CA PHE A 935 -6.89 -17.32 -16.62
C PHE A 935 -5.44 -16.85 -16.43
N LEU A 936 -4.49 -17.72 -16.78
CA LEU A 936 -3.05 -17.44 -16.78
C LEU A 936 -2.48 -17.58 -18.19
N ARG A 937 -1.35 -16.91 -18.47
CA ARG A 937 -0.67 -16.99 -19.76
C ARG A 937 -0.09 -18.40 -19.94
N PHE A 938 -0.38 -19.04 -21.07
CA PHE A 938 -0.10 -20.47 -21.29
C PHE A 938 0.77 -20.69 -22.52
N THR A 939 0.45 -20.01 -23.64
CA THR A 939 1.32 -19.90 -24.82
C THR A 939 1.46 -18.43 -25.21
N ARG A 940 2.16 -18.15 -26.31
CA ARG A 940 2.16 -16.81 -26.95
C ARG A 940 0.74 -16.31 -27.26
N ASP A 941 -0.15 -17.20 -27.72
CA ASP A 941 -1.43 -16.83 -28.33
C ASP A 941 -2.66 -17.27 -27.51
N LEU A 942 -2.47 -18.10 -26.49
CA LEU A 942 -3.53 -18.63 -25.63
C LEU A 942 -3.23 -18.40 -24.14
N GLU A 943 -4.28 -18.13 -23.39
CA GLU A 943 -4.34 -18.26 -21.93
C GLU A 943 -5.05 -19.56 -21.56
N ALA A 944 -4.75 -20.10 -20.38
CA ALA A 944 -5.42 -21.27 -19.82
C ALA A 944 -6.00 -20.95 -18.44
N SER A 945 -7.21 -21.46 -18.18
CA SER A 945 -7.78 -21.58 -16.85
C SER A 945 -7.83 -23.05 -16.49
N LEU A 946 -7.10 -23.44 -15.45
CA LEU A 946 -7.15 -24.77 -14.85
C LEU A 946 -8.02 -24.68 -13.60
N ILE A 947 -9.16 -25.38 -13.63
CA ILE A 947 -10.12 -25.45 -12.53
C ILE A 947 -9.92 -26.79 -11.83
N PRO A 948 -9.27 -26.82 -10.65
CA PRO A 948 -9.04 -28.03 -9.89
C PRO A 948 -10.29 -28.43 -9.06
N PRO A 949 -10.32 -29.67 -8.52
CA PRO A 949 -11.39 -30.12 -7.65
C PRO A 949 -11.65 -29.15 -6.47
N GLY A 950 -12.92 -28.91 -6.15
CA GLY A 950 -13.34 -28.02 -5.06
C GLY A 950 -13.50 -26.54 -5.45
N MET A 951 -13.16 -26.14 -6.68
CA MET A 951 -13.48 -24.82 -7.23
C MET A 951 -14.60 -24.89 -8.28
N ALA A 952 -15.52 -23.91 -8.27
CA ALA A 952 -16.74 -23.95 -9.09
C ALA A 952 -16.54 -23.39 -10.52
N ASP A 953 -15.73 -22.34 -10.65
CA ASP A 953 -15.58 -21.54 -11.87
C ASP A 953 -14.12 -21.12 -12.18
N GLY A 954 -13.17 -21.50 -11.31
CA GLY A 954 -11.76 -21.10 -11.39
C GLY A 954 -11.42 -19.79 -10.65
N ARG A 955 -12.34 -19.24 -9.86
CA ARG A 955 -12.16 -17.96 -9.14
C ARG A 955 -12.07 -18.17 -7.63
N GLY A 956 -11.44 -17.21 -6.95
CA GLY A 956 -11.45 -17.07 -5.50
C GLY A 956 -10.20 -17.60 -4.77
N ALA A 957 -9.94 -17.03 -3.60
CA ALA A 957 -8.80 -17.40 -2.73
C ALA A 957 -9.09 -18.59 -1.80
N THR A 958 -10.31 -19.12 -1.80
CA THR A 958 -10.85 -20.08 -0.82
C THR A 958 -11.22 -21.40 -1.47
N GLN A 959 -10.21 -22.25 -1.75
CA GLN A 959 -10.42 -23.64 -2.15
C GLN A 959 -11.22 -24.38 -1.06
N ARG A 960 -12.41 -24.89 -1.40
CA ARG A 960 -13.14 -25.81 -0.51
C ARG A 960 -12.45 -27.18 -0.58
N PRO A 961 -12.13 -27.83 0.55
CA PRO A 961 -11.68 -29.21 0.53
C PRO A 961 -12.73 -30.13 -0.10
N VAL A 962 -12.28 -31.18 -0.78
CA VAL A 962 -13.14 -32.20 -1.38
C VAL A 962 -13.14 -33.43 -0.48
N PRO A 963 -14.30 -33.96 -0.04
CA PRO A 963 -14.35 -35.14 0.83
C PRO A 963 -13.66 -36.36 0.20
N ALA A 964 -12.98 -37.17 1.02
CA ALA A 964 -12.38 -38.43 0.58
C ALA A 964 -13.38 -39.31 -0.18
N GLY A 965 -13.00 -39.76 -1.38
CA GLY A 965 -13.84 -40.62 -2.24
C GLY A 965 -14.83 -39.88 -3.15
N ALA A 966 -15.09 -38.59 -2.93
CA ALA A 966 -15.94 -37.79 -3.82
C ALA A 966 -15.30 -37.58 -5.22
N PRO A 967 -16.08 -37.16 -6.24
CA PRO A 967 -15.54 -36.82 -7.56
C PRO A 967 -14.44 -35.76 -7.53
N LEU A 968 -13.39 -35.95 -8.32
CA LEU A 968 -12.28 -35.00 -8.45
C LEU A 968 -12.22 -34.41 -9.87
N PRO A 969 -13.22 -33.61 -10.29
CA PRO A 969 -13.24 -33.03 -11.62
C PRO A 969 -12.10 -32.01 -11.80
N LEU A 970 -11.22 -32.29 -12.75
CA LEU A 970 -10.31 -31.33 -13.35
C LEU A 970 -10.95 -30.82 -14.65
N THR A 971 -11.09 -29.50 -14.78
CA THR A 971 -11.55 -28.86 -16.02
C THR A 971 -10.49 -27.87 -16.51
N VAL A 972 -10.17 -27.88 -17.80
CA VAL A 972 -9.28 -26.87 -18.41
C VAL A 972 -9.98 -26.16 -19.56
N ARG A 973 -9.88 -24.82 -19.54
CA ARG A 973 -10.40 -23.94 -20.58
C ARG A 973 -9.26 -23.15 -21.20
N LEU A 974 -9.25 -23.04 -22.52
CA LEU A 974 -8.32 -22.17 -23.25
C LEU A 974 -9.06 -20.92 -23.74
N ARG A 975 -8.39 -19.77 -23.68
CA ARG A 975 -8.89 -18.47 -24.14
C ARG A 975 -7.94 -17.88 -25.17
N ASN A 976 -8.46 -17.37 -26.28
CA ASN A 976 -7.66 -16.59 -27.22
C ASN A 976 -7.33 -15.21 -26.61
N ARG A 977 -6.04 -14.89 -26.46
CA ARG A 977 -5.58 -13.60 -25.91
C ARG A 977 -5.16 -12.58 -26.99
N ARG A 978 -5.29 -12.90 -28.27
CA ARG A 978 -4.83 -12.09 -29.41
C ARG A 978 -6.02 -11.35 -30.06
N GLY A 979 -5.74 -10.26 -30.78
CA GLY A 979 -6.72 -9.58 -31.64
C GLY A 979 -7.04 -10.33 -32.94
N ILE A 980 -6.21 -11.30 -33.30
CA ILE A 980 -6.44 -12.25 -34.41
C ILE A 980 -6.91 -13.61 -33.90
N GLU A 981 -7.39 -14.42 -34.83
CA GLU A 981 -7.74 -15.83 -34.63
C GLU A 981 -6.57 -16.65 -34.09
N ALA A 982 -6.81 -17.49 -33.08
CA ALA A 982 -5.80 -18.39 -32.51
C ALA A 982 -6.26 -19.86 -32.60
N THR A 983 -5.37 -20.75 -33.05
CA THR A 983 -5.68 -22.18 -33.20
C THR A 983 -5.41 -22.95 -31.91
N ALA A 984 -6.48 -23.31 -31.20
CA ALA A 984 -6.44 -24.03 -29.93
C ALA A 984 -6.65 -25.55 -30.11
N PRO A 985 -5.89 -26.40 -29.40
CA PRO A 985 -6.15 -27.84 -29.35
C PRO A 985 -7.39 -28.10 -28.47
N VAL A 986 -8.49 -28.55 -29.08
CA VAL A 986 -9.75 -28.81 -28.36
C VAL A 986 -9.90 -30.25 -27.87
N GLU A 987 -9.18 -31.18 -28.49
CA GLU A 987 -9.28 -32.61 -28.21
C GLU A 987 -8.07 -33.11 -27.41
N LEU A 988 -7.86 -32.56 -26.20
CA LEU A 988 -6.78 -33.01 -25.33
C LEU A 988 -7.04 -34.41 -24.75
N VAL A 989 -8.31 -34.78 -24.57
CA VAL A 989 -8.79 -36.06 -24.03
C VAL A 989 -9.85 -36.66 -24.96
N ARG A 990 -9.74 -37.96 -25.24
CA ARG A 990 -10.88 -38.79 -25.69
C ARG A 990 -11.29 -39.74 -24.58
N LYS A 991 -12.59 -40.04 -24.50
CA LYS A 991 -13.15 -41.09 -23.65
C LYS A 991 -13.85 -42.13 -24.54
N GLY A 992 -13.22 -43.31 -24.66
CA GLY A 992 -13.83 -44.51 -25.22
C GLY A 992 -13.88 -45.59 -24.13
N ASP A 993 -13.39 -46.80 -24.42
CA ASP A 993 -13.16 -47.86 -23.43
C ASP A 993 -12.09 -47.50 -22.37
N GLY A 994 -11.46 -46.33 -22.50
CA GLY A 994 -10.58 -45.71 -21.53
C GLY A 994 -10.29 -44.25 -21.88
N ILE A 995 -9.46 -43.59 -21.08
CA ILE A 995 -8.92 -42.26 -21.41
C ILE A 995 -7.72 -42.40 -22.34
N THR A 996 -7.72 -41.60 -23.42
CA THR A 996 -6.51 -41.32 -24.20
C THR A 996 -6.20 -39.83 -24.22
N PHE A 997 -4.92 -39.49 -24.10
CA PHE A 997 -4.42 -38.11 -24.23
C PHE A 997 -3.82 -37.88 -25.62
N ARG A 998 -4.06 -36.69 -26.18
CA ARG A 998 -3.35 -36.16 -27.35
C ARG A 998 -1.84 -36.24 -27.12
N ASP A 999 -1.08 -36.66 -28.12
CA ASP A 999 0.39 -36.66 -28.05
C ASP A 999 0.95 -35.26 -27.71
N GLY A 1000 2.03 -35.23 -26.92
CA GLY A 1000 2.57 -34.01 -26.31
C GLY A 1000 1.80 -33.50 -25.09
N THR A 1001 0.58 -33.98 -24.80
CA THR A 1001 -0.16 -33.59 -23.58
C THR A 1001 0.29 -34.42 -22.38
N SER A 1002 0.49 -33.82 -21.20
CA SER A 1002 0.57 -34.58 -19.93
C SER A 1002 -0.14 -33.85 -18.78
N ILE A 1003 -0.82 -34.61 -17.91
CA ILE A 1003 -1.29 -34.13 -16.61
C ILE A 1003 -0.46 -34.80 -15.53
N ARG A 1004 0.19 -34.02 -14.68
CA ARG A 1004 1.03 -34.50 -13.57
C ARG A 1004 0.39 -34.08 -12.25
N LEU A 1005 0.11 -35.03 -11.38
CA LEU A 1005 -0.39 -34.80 -10.03
C LEU A 1005 0.75 -34.99 -9.03
N PHE A 1006 0.82 -34.08 -8.06
CA PHE A 1006 1.79 -34.09 -6.99
C PHE A 1006 1.06 -33.99 -5.65
N ARG A 1007 1.51 -34.73 -4.65
CA ARG A 1007 1.02 -34.64 -3.27
C ARG A 1007 2.08 -33.93 -2.43
N ALA A 1008 1.67 -33.02 -1.55
CA ALA A 1008 2.61 -32.37 -0.64
C ALA A 1008 3.06 -33.38 0.42
N ASN A 1009 4.37 -33.57 0.59
CA ASN A 1009 4.90 -34.47 1.62
C ASN A 1009 4.41 -34.05 3.02
N GLU A 1010 3.84 -35.00 3.77
CA GLU A 1010 3.38 -34.82 5.16
C GLU A 1010 4.56 -34.86 6.15
N GLY A 1011 5.68 -34.21 5.78
CA GLY A 1011 6.75 -33.87 6.70
C GLY A 1011 6.22 -32.98 7.83
N ARG A 1012 6.73 -33.20 9.05
CA ARG A 1012 6.26 -32.55 10.29
C ARG A 1012 5.95 -31.06 10.09
N PRO A 1013 4.80 -30.55 10.59
CA PRO A 1013 4.45 -29.14 10.45
C PRO A 1013 5.49 -28.25 11.11
N ARG A 1014 6.32 -27.58 10.30
CA ARG A 1014 7.09 -26.41 10.74
C ARG A 1014 6.09 -25.35 11.23
N ARG A 1015 6.37 -24.73 12.37
CA ARG A 1015 5.60 -23.59 12.91
C ARG A 1015 5.70 -22.40 11.96
N SER A 1016 4.80 -22.29 10.99
CA SER A 1016 4.79 -21.21 10.00
C SER A 1016 4.14 -19.94 10.56
N GLY A 1017 4.94 -19.13 11.27
CA GLY A 1017 4.60 -17.78 11.71
C GLY A 1017 4.67 -16.72 10.59
N SER A 1018 4.26 -17.07 9.37
CA SER A 1018 4.34 -16.19 8.20
C SER A 1018 3.34 -16.56 7.10
N GLN A 1019 2.37 -15.69 6.87
CA GLN A 1019 1.84 -15.46 5.52
C GLN A 1019 2.68 -14.36 4.85
N GLY A 1020 2.79 -14.43 3.52
CA GLY A 1020 3.55 -13.50 2.69
C GLY A 1020 4.86 -14.09 2.14
N GLN A 1021 4.83 -14.46 0.85
CA GLN A 1021 5.97 -14.51 -0.09
C GLN A 1021 7.32 -15.05 0.46
N ASP A 1022 7.33 -16.31 0.87
CA ASP A 1022 7.92 -17.38 0.06
C ASP A 1022 7.54 -18.74 0.70
N GLU A 1023 6.80 -19.62 -0.02
CA GLU A 1023 6.72 -21.04 0.39
C GLU A 1023 8.04 -21.69 -0.06
N PRO A 1024 8.99 -22.02 0.84
CA PRO A 1024 10.14 -22.83 0.45
C PRO A 1024 9.57 -24.16 -0.05
N THR A 1025 9.92 -24.53 -1.29
CA THR A 1025 9.30 -25.62 -2.06
C THR A 1025 9.06 -26.84 -1.19
N ARG A 1026 7.81 -27.06 -0.76
CA ARG A 1026 7.44 -28.30 -0.09
C ARG A 1026 7.74 -29.41 -1.07
N GLU A 1027 8.48 -30.42 -0.64
CA GLU A 1027 8.76 -31.56 -1.51
C GLU A 1027 7.42 -32.20 -1.90
N PHE A 1028 7.19 -32.21 -3.20
CA PHE A 1028 5.94 -32.60 -3.83
C PHE A 1028 6.18 -33.98 -4.45
N GLU A 1029 5.77 -35.05 -3.76
CA GLU A 1029 5.88 -36.41 -4.29
C GLU A 1029 5.03 -36.53 -5.57
N VAL A 1030 5.62 -37.00 -6.66
CA VAL A 1030 4.89 -37.26 -7.92
C VAL A 1030 3.98 -38.45 -7.68
N VAL A 1031 2.68 -38.26 -7.78
CA VAL A 1031 1.72 -39.35 -7.62
C VAL A 1031 1.82 -40.28 -8.82
N PRO A 1032 1.99 -41.60 -8.65
CA PRO A 1032 2.01 -42.53 -9.78
C PRO A 1032 0.70 -42.51 -10.55
N TRP A 1033 0.73 -42.14 -11.83
CA TRP A 1033 -0.43 -42.19 -12.72
C TRP A 1033 -0.57 -43.55 -13.39
N ARG A 1034 -1.82 -43.96 -13.66
CA ARG A 1034 -2.13 -44.95 -14.68
C ARG A 1034 -1.70 -44.36 -16.02
N ARG A 1035 -0.87 -45.07 -16.81
CA ARG A 1035 -0.49 -44.62 -18.16
C ARG A 1035 -1.75 -44.68 -19.05
N PRO A 1036 -2.30 -43.54 -19.50
CA PRO A 1036 -3.43 -43.54 -20.41
C PRO A 1036 -2.95 -43.88 -21.83
N GLY A 1037 -3.90 -44.21 -22.72
CA GLY A 1037 -3.57 -44.36 -24.14
C GLY A 1037 -3.16 -43.04 -24.78
N ARG A 1038 -2.62 -43.13 -26.00
CA ARG A 1038 -2.21 -41.97 -26.81
C ARG A 1038 -3.02 -41.90 -28.09
N HIS A 1039 -3.33 -40.68 -28.53
CA HIS A 1039 -3.88 -40.42 -29.86
C HIS A 1039 -3.13 -39.27 -30.55
N ALA A 1040 -2.92 -39.45 -31.85
CA ALA A 1040 -2.30 -38.42 -32.68
C ALA A 1040 -3.14 -37.13 -32.69
N PRO A 1041 -2.53 -35.94 -32.82
CA PRO A 1041 -3.25 -34.67 -32.95
C PRO A 1041 -4.19 -34.66 -34.17
N ALA A 1042 -5.49 -34.81 -33.94
CA ALA A 1042 -6.50 -34.77 -35.00
C ALA A 1042 -7.21 -33.41 -35.06
N GLU A 1043 -7.78 -32.94 -33.95
CA GLU A 1043 -8.62 -31.74 -33.94
C GLU A 1043 -7.96 -30.49 -33.33
N ALA A 1044 -8.23 -29.35 -33.96
CA ALA A 1044 -7.94 -28.03 -33.44
C ALA A 1044 -9.04 -27.04 -33.89
N ARG A 1045 -9.46 -26.15 -33.00
CA ARG A 1045 -10.48 -25.12 -33.25
C ARG A 1045 -9.81 -23.78 -33.45
N VAL A 1046 -10.23 -23.04 -34.47
CA VAL A 1046 -9.93 -21.62 -34.61
C VAL A 1046 -10.81 -20.86 -33.62
N LEU A 1047 -10.20 -20.14 -32.69
CA LEU A 1047 -10.88 -19.31 -31.70
C LEU A 1047 -10.85 -17.84 -32.12
N SER A 1048 -12.01 -17.19 -32.08
CA SER A 1048 -12.15 -15.74 -32.20
C SER A 1048 -11.44 -15.02 -31.05
N PRO A 1049 -11.05 -13.74 -31.18
CA PRO A 1049 -10.50 -12.95 -30.09
C PRO A 1049 -11.34 -13.01 -28.81
N THR A 1050 -10.71 -13.29 -27.67
CA THR A 1050 -11.32 -13.52 -26.34
C THR A 1050 -12.27 -14.72 -26.21
N GLU A 1051 -12.49 -15.51 -27.27
CA GLU A 1051 -13.29 -16.74 -27.22
C GLU A 1051 -12.67 -17.76 -26.25
N VAL A 1052 -13.53 -18.41 -25.45
CA VAL A 1052 -13.17 -19.42 -24.46
C VAL A 1052 -13.75 -20.77 -24.87
N VAL A 1053 -12.95 -21.82 -24.82
CA VAL A 1053 -13.37 -23.21 -25.08
C VAL A 1053 -12.91 -24.14 -23.95
N GLU A 1054 -13.78 -25.06 -23.53
CA GLU A 1054 -13.45 -26.15 -22.61
C GLU A 1054 -12.78 -27.27 -23.43
N VAL A 1055 -11.52 -27.59 -23.12
CA VAL A 1055 -10.66 -28.50 -23.92
C VAL A 1055 -10.37 -29.83 -23.23
N LEU A 1056 -10.70 -29.91 -21.94
CA LEU A 1056 -10.43 -31.07 -21.10
C LEU A 1056 -11.37 -31.07 -19.91
N LYS A 1057 -11.99 -32.22 -19.66
CA LYS A 1057 -12.81 -32.49 -18.47
C LYS A 1057 -12.68 -33.95 -18.07
N VAL A 1058 -12.10 -34.20 -16.91
CA VAL A 1058 -11.77 -35.56 -16.44
C VAL A 1058 -11.86 -35.63 -14.92
N ASP A 1059 -12.26 -36.75 -14.35
CA ASP A 1059 -12.11 -37.00 -12.93
C ASP A 1059 -10.70 -37.57 -12.68
N LEU A 1060 -9.93 -36.96 -11.78
CA LEU A 1060 -8.56 -37.40 -11.49
C LEU A 1060 -8.49 -38.86 -11.00
N ARG A 1061 -9.58 -39.40 -10.43
CA ARG A 1061 -9.69 -40.81 -10.02
C ARG A 1061 -9.69 -41.80 -11.19
N GLU A 1062 -9.95 -41.33 -12.42
CA GLU A 1062 -9.81 -42.16 -13.63
C GLU A 1062 -8.33 -42.36 -14.03
N LEU A 1063 -7.45 -41.43 -13.60
CA LEU A 1063 -6.02 -41.36 -13.95
C LEU A 1063 -5.08 -41.76 -12.80
N TYR A 1064 -5.53 -41.64 -11.56
CA TYR A 1064 -4.72 -41.82 -10.35
C TYR A 1064 -5.42 -42.71 -9.32
N ASP A 1065 -4.74 -43.78 -8.91
CA ASP A 1065 -5.21 -44.70 -7.88
C ASP A 1065 -4.94 -44.20 -6.45
N ASN A 1066 -5.78 -44.63 -5.50
CA ASN A 1066 -5.53 -44.52 -4.06
C ASN A 1066 -5.19 -43.10 -3.55
N LEU A 1067 -5.84 -42.07 -4.12
CA LEU A 1067 -5.67 -40.68 -3.70
C LEU A 1067 -6.09 -40.49 -2.23
N LYS A 1068 -5.09 -40.34 -1.36
CA LYS A 1068 -5.23 -40.14 0.09
C LYS A 1068 -5.68 -38.71 0.41
N PRO A 1069 -6.18 -38.44 1.62
CA PRO A 1069 -6.27 -37.08 2.16
C PRO A 1069 -4.93 -36.32 2.05
N GLY A 1070 -5.00 -34.99 1.98
CA GLY A 1070 -3.84 -34.10 1.88
C GLY A 1070 -3.98 -32.99 0.84
N ARG A 1071 -2.96 -32.11 0.75
CA ARG A 1071 -2.88 -31.03 -0.25
C ARG A 1071 -2.19 -31.55 -1.52
N TYR A 1072 -2.78 -31.26 -2.68
CA TYR A 1072 -2.28 -31.65 -3.99
C TYR A 1072 -2.00 -30.44 -4.87
N ARG A 1073 -1.04 -30.61 -5.79
CA ARG A 1073 -0.84 -29.73 -6.95
C ARG A 1073 -1.04 -30.54 -8.22
N VAL A 1074 -1.72 -29.97 -9.20
CA VAL A 1074 -1.93 -30.56 -10.53
C VAL A 1074 -1.35 -29.62 -11.59
N GLU A 1075 -0.59 -30.17 -12.52
CA GLU A 1075 -0.04 -29.47 -13.68
C GLU A 1075 -0.60 -30.08 -14.97
N LEU A 1076 -1.15 -29.26 -15.87
CA LEU A 1076 -1.26 -29.59 -17.29
C LEU A 1076 -0.01 -29.08 -18.01
N ARG A 1077 0.57 -29.90 -18.89
CA ARG A 1077 1.64 -29.51 -19.81
C ARG A 1077 1.28 -29.85 -21.25
N LEU A 1078 1.64 -28.96 -22.17
CA LEU A 1078 1.71 -29.24 -23.61
C LEU A 1078 3.18 -29.15 -24.06
N GLU A 1079 3.73 -30.28 -24.45
CA GLU A 1079 5.13 -30.45 -24.88
C GLU A 1079 5.29 -30.09 -26.38
N ASP A 1080 4.18 -30.02 -27.14
CA ASP A 1080 4.10 -29.54 -28.53
C ASP A 1080 3.89 -28.01 -28.65
N ARG A 1081 3.81 -27.28 -27.54
CA ARG A 1081 3.58 -25.82 -27.50
C ARG A 1081 4.54 -25.14 -26.52
N GLN A 1082 4.97 -23.94 -26.88
CA GLN A 1082 5.88 -23.13 -26.07
C GLN A 1082 5.22 -21.87 -25.50
N ASP A 1083 5.75 -21.43 -24.36
CA ASP A 1083 5.51 -20.11 -23.78
C ASP A 1083 6.36 -19.02 -24.47
N ARG A 1084 6.43 -17.82 -23.88
CA ARG A 1084 7.23 -16.70 -24.41
C ARG A 1084 8.75 -16.90 -24.25
N GLU A 1085 9.17 -17.82 -23.38
CA GLU A 1085 10.58 -18.10 -23.06
C GLU A 1085 11.09 -19.36 -23.78
N GLY A 1086 10.27 -19.98 -24.64
CA GLY A 1086 10.60 -21.21 -25.37
C GLY A 1086 10.45 -22.49 -24.54
N LYS A 1087 9.91 -22.40 -23.31
CA LYS A 1087 9.66 -23.54 -22.42
C LYS A 1087 8.32 -24.20 -22.78
N PRO A 1088 8.12 -25.51 -22.50
CA PRO A 1088 6.83 -26.15 -22.68
C PRO A 1088 5.71 -25.41 -21.93
N ALA A 1089 4.54 -25.27 -22.55
CA ALA A 1089 3.41 -24.58 -21.96
C ALA A 1089 2.88 -25.34 -20.73
N VAL A 1090 2.87 -24.70 -19.56
CA VAL A 1090 2.39 -25.27 -18.28
C VAL A 1090 1.27 -24.42 -17.68
N ALA A 1091 0.22 -25.07 -17.18
CA ALA A 1091 -0.79 -24.48 -16.32
C ALA A 1091 -0.90 -25.32 -15.05
N GLU A 1092 -0.92 -24.69 -13.87
CA GLU A 1092 -1.00 -25.39 -12.58
C GLU A 1092 -2.16 -24.92 -11.70
N GLY A 1093 -2.55 -25.76 -10.75
CA GLY A 1093 -3.51 -25.43 -9.69
C GLY A 1093 -3.33 -26.34 -8.48
N THR A 1094 -3.97 -26.00 -7.37
CA THR A 1094 -3.92 -26.79 -6.12
C THR A 1094 -5.33 -27.12 -5.62
N PHE A 1095 -5.45 -28.18 -4.83
CA PHE A 1095 -6.67 -28.55 -4.11
C PHE A 1095 -6.33 -29.35 -2.86
N VAL A 1096 -7.34 -29.64 -2.03
CA VAL A 1096 -7.21 -30.44 -0.81
C VAL A 1096 -8.24 -31.57 -0.85
N ILE A 1097 -7.79 -32.80 -0.58
CA ILE A 1097 -8.68 -33.92 -0.25
C ILE A 1097 -8.79 -33.99 1.27
N GLU A 1098 -10.00 -33.91 1.79
CA GLU A 1098 -10.30 -33.93 3.21
C GLU A 1098 -10.19 -35.35 3.78
N ALA A 1099 -9.88 -35.49 5.07
CA ALA A 1099 -9.96 -36.78 5.74
C ALA A 1099 -11.43 -37.22 5.87
N PRO A 1100 -11.75 -38.52 5.76
CA PRO A 1100 -13.11 -39.00 6.01
C PRO A 1100 -13.50 -38.65 7.45
N ALA A 1101 -14.65 -37.98 7.62
CA ALA A 1101 -15.16 -37.59 8.93
C ALA A 1101 -15.31 -38.82 9.84
N SER A 1102 -14.72 -38.77 11.03
CA SER A 1102 -14.52 -39.92 11.91
C SER A 1102 -15.77 -40.32 12.69
N GLY A 1103 -16.80 -40.76 11.98
CA GLY A 1103 -18.06 -41.27 12.53
C GLY A 1103 -19.05 -40.18 12.97
N PRO A 1104 -20.32 -40.54 13.24
CA PRO A 1104 -21.31 -39.63 13.77
C PRO A 1104 -21.01 -39.29 15.24
N ILE A 1105 -21.15 -38.01 15.59
CA ILE A 1105 -21.27 -37.58 16.98
C ILE A 1105 -22.54 -38.26 17.55
N ARG A 1106 -22.37 -39.11 18.58
CA ARG A 1106 -23.51 -39.68 19.31
C ARG A 1106 -24.13 -38.61 20.19
N SER A 1107 -25.34 -38.17 19.83
CA SER A 1107 -26.18 -37.34 20.69
C SER A 1107 -26.85 -38.20 21.77
N THR A 1108 -26.27 -38.24 22.98
CA THR A 1108 -26.91 -38.78 24.19
C THR A 1108 -26.26 -38.19 25.43
N SER A 1109 -27.10 -37.76 26.39
CA SER A 1109 -26.78 -37.19 27.72
C SER A 1109 -25.77 -36.04 27.71
#